data_AF-A0A508ATI3-F1
#
_entry.id   AF-A0A508ATI3-F1
#
_cell.length_a   1.000
_cell.length_b   1.000
_cell.length_c   1.000
_cell.angle_alpha   90.00
_cell.angle_beta   90.00
_cell.angle_gamma   90.00
#
_symmetry.space_group_name_H-M   'P 1'
#
loop_
_entity.id
_entity.type
_entity.pdbx_description
1 polymer ?
#
loop_
_entity_poly.entity_id
_entity_poly.type
_entity_poly.pdbx_seq_one_letter_code
_entity_poly.pdbx_strand_id
1 'polypeptide(L)'
;MKNSRTRNSRLFLSLGLALAAGAAQAAGPLYLSDDTGELKPLAWDTSNGPIPVYTDGGEAFTFDFDGVTPFITIERANEITAFAFQQWSQVPTSTFEAEIAGTIESQIGIADITGANADAIYSVENGRGFWVLYDTDGSILQDYFGVSRDSVLGIAFPEWSDGNGHIIEATAVMNGWGVHVDDPQGNAYAGVFSHEFGHALNLSHSQVNGPMAYQSYTYAPKYPGVKGCVAPYHRYDYPASNAEANPIDVTSLETMFPFIDSRAGGGVAQSTVDMPDDIAGISNLYPSATYASTTGSISGVLRLKDGATEYSGINVVARNVDDPLFDAVSAMTGDQTQGVLGPDGRFTIRNLTPGQRYVVYIEPISSGGYPTTPRALVSQGEYWNVAESSDPATDAGCDATPILAEAGVTKAADITFNGYAKGVQFTPIVQAHLLELSKSGKRASGVVGEVGFVWDRIKGFQLLPEGVDASNGALDRTGGRMLGSADVNGNGIKEPVIVSMATGRYQALGDINGNTCGGSSTGGVSAATGWSLDDAARTMAGTAYIDRNGNGICNQSYQNEIVPVVWDAQGGMRELHTWFDRLPQWARATGISGNGRVIVGSAGAQDALAWIDEGQMINLGDITGARDLYAVNYDGTRVPVSTSQGVLLWNAMKGTGADAFTNIGGLRYCRDVPMVQLGRDLCALYGEDVVNEALGTPLLSISSTTDKGDIVLGRAGSLFTGFVGAIWIEHVGWITMTDFLHKQGVVEASDIPYDNPIGISASGSEIVGGLAGASMSWLIEADQVYVCQDGQSVLTGFPGGLQAKVQAGATFGRCEFLD
;
A
#
# COMPACT_ATOMS: atom_id res chain seq x y z
N MET A 1 19.83 21.91 40.01
CA MET A 1 19.91 22.45 38.63
C MET A 1 18.50 22.42 38.07
N LYS A 2 18.12 23.45 37.30
CA LYS A 2 16.74 23.89 36.99
C LYS A 2 15.69 22.76 36.91
N ASN A 3 14.64 22.83 37.74
CA ASN A 3 13.34 22.20 37.47
C ASN A 3 12.77 22.85 36.20
N SER A 4 13.09 22.34 35.01
CA SER A 4 12.36 22.71 33.81
C SER A 4 11.25 21.71 33.61
N ARG A 5 10.02 22.08 33.98
CA ARG A 5 8.82 21.39 33.50
C ARG A 5 8.76 21.58 31.98
N THR A 6 8.50 20.51 31.26
CA THR A 6 8.50 20.47 29.81
C THR A 6 7.07 20.32 29.29
N ARG A 7 6.75 21.10 28.26
CA ARG A 7 5.47 21.06 27.57
C ARG A 7 5.57 20.11 26.39
N ASN A 8 4.62 19.20 26.23
CA ASN A 8 4.53 18.37 25.03
C ASN A 8 4.00 19.25 23.87
N SER A 9 4.78 19.38 22.79
CA SER A 9 4.60 20.49 21.82
C SER A 9 3.35 20.34 20.93
N ARG A 10 2.61 21.44 20.71
CA ARG A 10 1.45 21.58 19.79
C ARG A 10 1.72 21.21 18.32
N LEU A 11 2.98 21.05 17.90
CA LEU A 11 3.37 21.02 16.48
C LEU A 11 3.26 19.64 15.81
N PHE A 12 3.13 18.55 16.59
CA PHE A 12 3.02 17.19 16.04
C PHE A 12 1.57 16.71 15.85
N LEU A 13 0.60 17.25 16.61
CA LEU A 13 -0.81 16.87 16.51
C LEU A 13 -1.43 17.25 15.15
N SER A 14 -1.17 18.47 14.66
CA SER A 14 -1.76 18.98 13.42
C SER A 14 -1.22 18.30 12.15
N LEU A 15 -0.02 17.70 12.20
CA LEU A 15 0.56 16.98 11.07
C LEU A 15 0.10 15.51 11.01
N GLY A 16 -0.22 14.89 12.14
CA GLY A 16 -0.72 13.50 12.22
C GLY A 16 -2.21 13.37 11.84
N LEU A 17 -3.06 14.30 12.30
CA LEU A 17 -4.51 14.27 12.07
C LEU A 17 -4.93 14.64 10.63
N ALA A 18 -4.09 15.36 9.88
CA ALA A 18 -4.41 15.79 8.52
C ALA A 18 -4.30 14.69 7.44
N LEU A 19 -3.67 13.55 7.75
CA LEU A 19 -3.31 12.52 6.76
C LEU A 19 -4.30 11.36 6.60
N ALA A 20 -5.43 11.34 7.32
CA ALA A 20 -6.34 10.20 7.26
C ALA A 20 -7.82 10.61 7.33
N ALA A 21 -8.33 11.10 6.20
CA ALA A 21 -9.76 11.31 6.00
C ALA A 21 -10.40 10.04 5.43
N GLY A 22 -11.15 9.30 6.25
CA GLY A 22 -11.92 8.14 5.77
C GLY A 22 -12.51 7.20 6.82
N ALA A 23 -12.61 7.59 8.10
CA ALA A 23 -13.46 7.04 9.16
C ALA A 23 -13.18 7.88 10.42
N ALA A 24 -14.10 7.90 11.39
CA ALA A 24 -13.87 8.56 12.67
C ALA A 24 -12.58 8.03 13.32
N GLN A 25 -11.60 8.91 13.54
CA GLN A 25 -10.29 8.55 14.09
C GLN A 25 -10.16 9.02 15.54
N ALA A 26 -9.72 8.14 16.43
CA ALA A 26 -9.07 8.51 17.68
C ALA A 26 -7.55 8.69 17.42
N ALA A 27 -6.91 9.64 18.09
CA ALA A 27 -5.51 10.00 17.84
C ALA A 27 -4.71 10.12 19.14
N GLY A 28 -3.73 9.23 19.34
CA GLY A 28 -2.71 9.38 20.39
C GLY A 28 -1.53 8.42 20.23
N PRO A 29 -0.31 8.89 19.92
CA PRO A 29 0.90 8.07 20.08
C PRO A 29 1.23 7.91 21.58
N LEU A 30 1.94 6.83 21.91
CA LEU A 30 2.66 6.72 23.18
C LEU A 30 3.61 7.94 23.33
N TYR A 31 3.71 8.55 24.49
CA TYR A 31 4.67 9.62 24.75
C TYR A 31 5.87 9.03 25.50
N LEU A 32 7.08 9.22 24.96
CA LEU A 32 8.33 8.81 25.58
C LEU A 32 9.05 10.00 26.20
N SER A 33 9.80 9.75 27.28
CA SER A 33 10.77 10.66 27.87
C SER A 33 12.14 10.00 27.91
N ASP A 34 13.18 10.78 27.62
CA ASP A 34 14.59 10.43 27.82
C ASP A 34 15.22 11.20 28.99
N ASP A 35 14.41 11.94 29.76
CA ASP A 35 14.89 12.87 30.81
C ASP A 35 15.70 12.15 31.91
N THR A 36 15.47 10.85 32.08
CA THR A 36 16.20 10.00 33.05
C THR A 36 17.45 9.34 32.47
N GLY A 37 17.78 9.59 31.20
CA GLY A 37 18.88 8.96 30.47
C GLY A 37 18.53 7.60 29.86
N GLU A 38 17.31 7.11 30.06
CA GLU A 38 16.74 5.92 29.43
C GLU A 38 15.39 6.28 28.81
N LEU A 39 15.20 5.92 27.54
CA LEU A 39 13.97 6.21 26.81
C LEU A 39 12.84 5.30 27.33
N LYS A 40 11.82 5.91 27.96
CA LYS A 40 10.68 5.18 28.55
C LYS A 40 9.37 5.93 28.35
N PRO A 41 8.22 5.24 28.37
CA PRO A 41 6.92 5.88 28.43
C PRO A 41 6.78 6.84 29.62
N LEU A 42 6.14 7.99 29.39
CA LEU A 42 5.61 8.81 30.47
C LEU A 42 4.57 8.02 31.26
N ALA A 43 4.57 8.14 32.59
CA ALA A 43 3.58 7.50 33.44
C ALA A 43 3.13 8.45 34.56
N TRP A 44 1.89 8.31 35.02
CA TRP A 44 1.47 8.94 36.27
C TRP A 44 2.20 8.34 37.48
N ASP A 45 2.64 9.21 38.41
CA ASP A 45 3.04 8.75 39.74
C ASP A 45 1.80 8.35 40.56
N THR A 46 1.61 7.04 40.74
CA THR A 46 0.48 6.43 41.47
C THR A 46 0.71 6.35 42.99
N SER A 47 1.90 6.72 43.48
CA SER A 47 2.21 6.66 44.92
C SER A 47 1.53 7.76 45.76
N ASN A 48 1.04 8.82 45.11
CA ASN A 48 0.39 9.97 45.75
C ASN A 48 -1.13 9.82 45.91
N GLY A 49 -1.67 8.59 45.76
CA GLY A 49 -3.10 8.31 45.75
C GLY A 49 -3.73 8.52 44.37
N PRO A 50 -5.08 8.41 44.28
CA PRO A 50 -5.81 8.52 43.02
C PRO A 50 -5.50 9.82 42.28
N ILE A 51 -5.42 9.74 40.95
CA ILE A 51 -5.24 10.92 40.11
C ILE A 51 -6.58 11.67 40.07
N PRO A 52 -6.61 12.98 40.42
CA PRO A 52 -7.86 13.73 40.42
C PRO A 52 -8.33 14.00 38.99
N VAL A 53 -9.64 13.92 38.77
CA VAL A 53 -10.33 14.25 37.52
C VAL A 53 -11.20 15.48 37.74
N TYR A 54 -11.04 16.47 36.86
CA TYR A 54 -11.85 17.68 36.82
C TYR A 54 -12.66 17.74 35.54
N THR A 55 -13.97 17.81 35.68
CA THR A 55 -14.90 17.84 34.54
C THR A 55 -15.35 19.25 34.24
N ASP A 56 -15.55 19.52 32.96
CA ASP A 56 -16.15 20.76 32.48
C ASP A 56 -17.62 20.91 32.91
N GLY A 57 -18.13 22.14 32.85
CA GLY A 57 -19.50 22.50 33.26
C GLY A 57 -20.39 22.97 32.11
N GLY A 58 -20.02 22.69 30.85
CA GLY A 58 -20.80 23.00 29.66
C GLY A 58 -22.23 22.46 29.69
N GLU A 59 -23.11 23.05 28.87
CA GLU A 59 -24.56 22.81 28.95
C GLU A 59 -24.97 21.39 28.51
N ALA A 60 -24.27 20.76 27.55
CA ALA A 60 -24.65 19.46 26.99
C ALA A 60 -23.55 18.79 26.13
N PHE A 61 -23.70 17.49 25.89
CA PHE A 61 -23.12 16.87 24.71
C PHE A 61 -24.15 16.97 23.58
N THR A 62 -24.00 18.02 22.76
CA THR A 62 -24.86 18.45 21.64
C THR A 62 -26.35 18.65 21.97
N PHE A 63 -27.05 19.31 21.05
CA PHE A 63 -28.47 19.62 21.14
C PHE A 63 -29.27 18.90 20.05
N ASP A 64 -30.55 18.64 20.33
CA ASP A 64 -31.53 18.21 19.36
C ASP A 64 -31.72 19.29 18.26
N PHE A 65 -32.46 18.96 17.21
CA PHE A 65 -32.75 19.86 16.09
C PHE A 65 -33.39 21.20 16.52
N ASP A 66 -33.93 21.28 17.74
CA ASP A 66 -34.46 22.51 18.33
C ASP A 66 -33.39 23.47 18.85
N GLY A 67 -32.12 23.02 18.94
CA GLY A 67 -30.96 23.79 19.39
C GLY A 67 -30.97 24.11 20.90
N VAL A 68 -31.81 23.45 21.69
CA VAL A 68 -31.99 23.74 23.13
C VAL A 68 -32.13 22.47 23.98
N THR A 69 -32.68 21.39 23.44
CA THR A 69 -32.83 20.13 24.17
C THR A 69 -31.53 19.34 24.10
N PRO A 70 -30.85 19.04 25.22
CA PRO A 70 -29.62 18.26 25.20
C PRO A 70 -29.89 16.80 24.83
N PHE A 71 -29.07 16.20 23.96
CA PHE A 71 -29.14 14.75 23.73
C PHE A 71 -28.58 13.96 24.92
N ILE A 72 -27.45 14.42 25.45
CA ILE A 72 -26.85 13.91 26.69
C ILE A 72 -26.62 15.11 27.62
N THR A 73 -27.17 15.05 28.84
CA THR A 73 -26.99 16.12 29.84
C THR A 73 -25.59 16.08 30.44
N ILE A 74 -25.16 17.19 31.02
CA ILE A 74 -23.88 17.29 31.73
C ILE A 74 -23.76 16.29 32.88
N GLU A 75 -24.85 16.02 33.61
CA GLU A 75 -24.87 15.00 34.66
C GLU A 75 -24.60 13.62 34.08
N ARG A 76 -25.24 13.29 32.95
CA ARG A 76 -25.02 12.00 32.28
C ARG A 76 -23.60 11.89 31.72
N ALA A 77 -23.06 12.97 31.16
CA ALA A 77 -21.67 12.99 30.73
C ALA A 77 -20.69 12.74 31.90
N ASN A 78 -20.94 13.34 33.06
CA ASN A 78 -20.15 13.09 34.27
C ASN A 78 -20.27 11.64 34.76
N GLU A 79 -21.45 11.02 34.65
CA GLU A 79 -21.61 9.59 34.93
C GLU A 79 -20.79 8.71 33.97
N ILE A 80 -20.77 9.05 32.67
CA ILE A 80 -19.97 8.35 31.66
C ILE A 80 -18.48 8.54 31.94
N THR A 81 -18.04 9.75 32.28
CA THR A 81 -16.65 10.04 32.68
C THR A 81 -16.25 9.19 33.89
N ALA A 82 -17.09 9.17 34.94
CA ALA A 82 -16.83 8.37 36.13
C ALA A 82 -16.77 6.87 35.82
N PHE A 83 -17.68 6.38 34.96
CA PHE A 83 -17.68 5.00 34.49
C PHE A 83 -16.38 4.64 33.74
N ALA A 84 -15.96 5.47 32.77
CA ALA A 84 -14.77 5.20 31.96
C ALA A 84 -13.47 5.19 32.80
N PHE A 85 -13.29 6.15 33.73
CA PHE A 85 -12.16 6.09 34.67
C PHE A 85 -12.23 4.91 35.62
N GLN A 86 -13.44 4.50 36.02
CA GLN A 86 -13.64 3.32 36.85
C GLN A 86 -13.21 2.04 36.12
N GLN A 87 -13.45 1.90 34.81
CA GLN A 87 -12.98 0.75 34.03
C GLN A 87 -11.46 0.59 34.14
N TRP A 88 -10.70 1.66 33.88
CA TRP A 88 -9.24 1.65 34.02
C TRP A 88 -8.76 1.44 35.46
N SER A 89 -9.46 1.99 36.45
CA SER A 89 -9.09 1.90 37.88
C SER A 89 -9.39 0.54 38.51
N GLN A 90 -10.24 -0.29 37.89
CA GLN A 90 -10.64 -1.60 38.43
C GLN A 90 -9.77 -2.75 37.97
N VAL A 91 -8.78 -2.50 37.10
CA VAL A 91 -7.88 -3.53 36.58
C VAL A 91 -6.99 -4.08 37.71
N PRO A 92 -7.17 -5.34 38.16
CA PRO A 92 -6.52 -5.82 39.39
C PRO A 92 -4.99 -5.93 39.30
N THR A 93 -4.47 -6.02 38.08
CA THR A 93 -3.04 -6.10 37.79
C THR A 93 -2.38 -4.74 37.64
N SER A 94 -3.13 -3.65 37.75
CA SER A 94 -2.67 -2.27 37.66
C SER A 94 -2.64 -1.58 39.03
N THR A 95 -1.75 -0.61 39.23
CA THR A 95 -1.78 0.32 40.40
C THR A 95 -2.47 1.63 40.09
N PHE A 96 -2.97 1.81 38.86
CA PHE A 96 -3.65 3.03 38.46
C PHE A 96 -5.01 3.17 39.15
N GLU A 97 -5.28 4.35 39.70
CA GLU A 97 -6.58 4.75 40.25
C GLU A 97 -6.83 6.22 39.92
N ALA A 98 -8.05 6.57 39.53
CA ALA A 98 -8.49 7.96 39.37
C ALA A 98 -9.88 8.18 39.97
N GLU A 99 -10.14 9.40 40.42
CA GLU A 99 -11.42 9.78 41.01
C GLU A 99 -11.88 11.17 40.58
N ILE A 100 -13.19 11.36 40.46
CA ILE A 100 -13.77 12.69 40.21
C ILE A 100 -13.56 13.56 41.44
N ALA A 101 -12.69 14.56 41.32
CA ALA A 101 -12.28 15.43 42.42
C ALA A 101 -13.06 16.76 42.46
N GLY A 102 -13.64 17.19 41.34
CA GLY A 102 -14.43 18.41 41.25
C GLY A 102 -14.66 18.86 39.81
N THR A 103 -15.02 20.12 39.63
CA THR A 103 -15.22 20.74 38.31
C THR A 103 -14.06 21.66 37.94
N ILE A 104 -13.87 21.89 36.64
CA ILE A 104 -12.92 22.90 36.14
C ILE A 104 -13.22 24.28 36.72
N GLU A 105 -14.50 24.65 36.83
CA GLU A 105 -14.94 25.90 37.47
C GLU A 105 -14.39 26.06 38.88
N SER A 106 -14.40 24.98 39.68
CA SER A 106 -13.89 25.02 41.05
C SER A 106 -12.38 25.23 41.14
N GLN A 107 -11.63 24.86 40.09
CA GLN A 107 -10.18 24.97 40.04
C GLN A 107 -9.70 26.30 39.47
N ILE A 108 -10.30 26.75 38.36
CA ILE A 108 -9.81 27.91 37.60
C ILE A 108 -10.86 29.00 37.37
N GLY A 109 -12.09 28.82 37.86
CA GLY A 109 -13.17 29.82 37.78
C GLY A 109 -13.82 29.97 36.41
N ILE A 110 -13.64 28.99 35.51
CA ILE A 110 -14.27 28.95 34.19
C ILE A 110 -15.31 27.83 34.18
N ALA A 111 -16.57 28.19 33.96
CA ALA A 111 -17.69 27.25 34.02
C ALA A 111 -17.78 26.33 32.80
N ASP A 112 -17.45 26.83 31.61
CA ASP A 112 -17.59 26.11 30.35
C ASP A 112 -16.41 26.43 29.42
N ILE A 113 -15.76 25.38 28.90
CA ILE A 113 -14.66 25.50 27.96
C ILE A 113 -15.17 25.26 26.53
N THR A 114 -14.91 26.22 25.66
CA THR A 114 -15.34 26.27 24.25
C THR A 114 -14.14 26.57 23.35
N GLY A 115 -14.30 26.50 22.03
CA GLY A 115 -13.26 26.90 21.08
C GLY A 115 -12.72 28.33 21.32
N ALA A 116 -13.55 29.24 21.87
CA ALA A 116 -13.17 30.63 22.12
C ALA A 116 -12.24 30.82 23.34
N ASN A 117 -12.25 29.91 24.30
CA ASN A 117 -11.47 30.04 25.55
C ASN A 117 -10.59 28.80 25.87
N ALA A 118 -10.51 27.82 24.97
CA ALA A 118 -9.71 26.59 25.13
C ALA A 118 -8.22 26.86 25.45
N ASP A 119 -7.66 27.99 25.01
CA ASP A 119 -6.30 28.39 25.40
C ASP A 119 -6.11 28.55 26.92
N ALA A 120 -7.18 28.79 27.68
CA ALA A 120 -7.11 28.86 29.15
C ALA A 120 -6.77 27.51 29.80
N ILE A 121 -6.99 26.39 29.10
CA ILE A 121 -6.52 25.07 29.51
C ILE A 121 -5.19 24.78 28.82
N TYR A 122 -5.20 24.76 27.48
CA TYR A 122 -4.09 24.22 26.69
C TYR A 122 -2.83 25.10 26.62
N SER A 123 -2.81 26.33 27.16
CA SER A 123 -1.64 27.23 27.09
C SER A 123 -0.88 27.37 28.41
N VAL A 124 -1.41 26.79 29.48
CA VAL A 124 -0.91 26.91 30.85
C VAL A 124 -0.87 25.53 31.50
N GLU A 125 -0.08 25.39 32.56
CA GLU A 125 -0.13 24.22 33.44
C GLU A 125 -1.17 24.51 34.52
N ASN A 126 -2.26 23.76 34.54
CA ASN A 126 -3.38 23.88 35.45
C ASN A 126 -3.19 23.04 36.73
N GLY A 127 -2.26 22.08 36.71
CA GLY A 127 -1.84 21.31 37.86
C GLY A 127 -2.21 19.83 37.77
N ARG A 128 -1.94 19.09 38.86
CA ARG A 128 -2.07 17.63 38.87
C ARG A 128 -3.53 17.22 38.60
N GLY A 129 -3.75 16.47 37.52
CA GLY A 129 -5.03 15.83 37.24
C GLY A 129 -5.36 15.67 35.76
N PHE A 130 -6.49 15.00 35.52
CA PHE A 130 -7.14 14.94 34.22
C PHE A 130 -8.12 16.10 34.07
N TRP A 131 -8.03 16.81 32.95
CA TRP A 131 -8.93 17.91 32.59
C TRP A 131 -9.83 17.44 31.45
N VAL A 132 -11.08 17.11 31.79
CA VAL A 132 -12.04 16.54 30.84
C VAL A 132 -12.95 17.65 30.34
N LEU A 133 -12.80 17.98 29.06
CA LEU A 133 -13.53 19.03 28.35
C LEU A 133 -14.67 18.42 27.53
N TYR A 134 -15.81 19.08 27.56
CA TYR A 134 -17.01 18.63 26.86
C TYR A 134 -17.32 19.61 25.72
N ASP A 135 -16.85 19.28 24.51
CA ASP A 135 -16.96 20.16 23.35
C ASP A 135 -18.37 20.08 22.74
N THR A 136 -19.31 20.81 23.34
CA THR A 136 -20.75 20.75 23.05
C THR A 136 -21.07 20.77 21.55
N ASP A 137 -20.40 21.64 20.79
CA ASP A 137 -20.67 21.91 19.37
C ASP A 137 -19.51 21.55 18.41
N GLY A 138 -18.44 20.95 18.94
CA GLY A 138 -17.24 20.60 18.18
C GLY A 138 -16.32 21.80 17.88
N SER A 139 -16.53 22.96 18.51
CA SER A 139 -15.75 24.18 18.27
C SER A 139 -14.32 24.07 18.79
N ILE A 140 -14.04 23.32 19.86
CA ILE A 140 -12.66 23.08 20.30
C ILE A 140 -11.91 22.32 19.21
N LEU A 141 -12.50 21.26 18.65
CA LEU A 141 -11.87 20.52 17.57
C LEU A 141 -11.67 21.38 16.30
N GLN A 142 -12.71 22.08 15.87
CA GLN A 142 -12.71 22.83 14.62
C GLN A 142 -11.89 24.11 14.69
N ASP A 143 -12.11 24.93 15.72
CA ASP A 143 -11.54 26.28 15.79
C ASP A 143 -10.17 26.29 16.48
N TYR A 144 -9.96 25.40 17.46
CA TYR A 144 -8.70 25.38 18.23
C TYR A 144 -7.67 24.40 17.65
N PHE A 145 -8.05 23.13 17.42
CA PHE A 145 -7.15 22.12 16.87
C PHE A 145 -7.05 22.16 15.34
N GLY A 146 -8.01 22.80 14.66
CA GLY A 146 -8.06 22.87 13.20
C GLY A 146 -8.40 21.53 12.54
N VAL A 147 -9.05 20.62 13.27
CA VAL A 147 -9.45 19.29 12.78
C VAL A 147 -10.96 19.25 12.55
N SER A 148 -11.42 18.34 11.69
CA SER A 148 -12.85 18.22 11.38
C SER A 148 -13.63 17.67 12.58
N ARG A 149 -14.60 18.45 13.09
CA ARG A 149 -15.57 17.97 14.09
C ARG A 149 -16.46 16.83 13.60
N ASP A 150 -16.54 16.60 12.30
CA ASP A 150 -17.31 15.47 11.71
C ASP A 150 -16.47 14.18 11.63
N SER A 151 -15.15 14.27 11.77
CA SER A 151 -14.21 13.16 11.55
C SER A 151 -13.45 12.71 12.80
N VAL A 152 -13.52 13.47 13.89
CA VAL A 152 -12.78 13.21 15.13
C VAL A 152 -13.79 13.15 16.28
N LEU A 153 -13.80 12.04 17.04
CA LEU A 153 -14.75 11.82 18.14
C LEU A 153 -14.23 12.34 19.48
N GLY A 154 -12.91 12.40 19.64
CA GLY A 154 -12.26 12.95 20.81
C GLY A 154 -10.77 13.12 20.57
N ILE A 155 -10.10 13.81 21.49
CA ILE A 155 -8.65 13.90 21.55
C ILE A 155 -8.25 13.86 23.02
N ALA A 156 -7.28 13.02 23.37
CA ALA A 156 -6.72 13.02 24.71
C ALA A 156 -5.20 12.74 24.69
N PHE A 157 -4.47 13.37 25.60
CA PHE A 157 -3.01 13.19 25.71
C PHE A 157 -2.45 13.73 27.03
N PRO A 158 -1.28 13.22 27.48
CA PRO A 158 -0.47 13.88 28.50
C PRO A 158 0.06 15.23 28.02
N GLU A 159 -0.29 16.31 28.70
CA GLU A 159 0.05 17.67 28.30
C GLU A 159 1.37 18.15 28.93
N TRP A 160 1.54 17.90 30.23
CA TRP A 160 2.68 18.36 31.01
C TRP A 160 3.34 17.22 31.79
N SER A 161 4.67 17.26 31.86
CA SER A 161 5.48 16.34 32.67
C SER A 161 6.37 17.08 33.65
N ASP A 162 6.81 16.36 34.69
CA ASP A 162 7.72 16.88 35.72
C ASP A 162 9.20 16.92 35.28
N GLY A 163 9.50 16.47 34.06
CA GLY A 163 10.86 16.32 33.55
C GLY A 163 11.65 15.17 34.20
N ASN A 164 10.98 14.24 34.88
CA ASN A 164 11.56 13.00 35.41
C ASN A 164 10.78 11.76 34.92
N GLY A 165 10.08 11.88 33.79
CA GLY A 165 9.27 10.81 33.24
C GLY A 165 7.85 10.70 33.82
N HIS A 166 7.42 11.64 34.70
CA HIS A 166 6.08 11.59 35.26
C HIS A 166 5.12 12.60 34.64
N ILE A 167 3.90 12.13 34.37
CA ILE A 167 2.79 12.98 33.94
C ILE A 167 2.31 13.81 35.13
N ILE A 168 2.17 15.12 34.92
CA ILE A 168 1.53 16.03 35.86
C ILE A 168 0.09 16.27 35.43
N GLU A 169 -0.14 16.50 34.15
CA GLU A 169 -1.41 16.97 33.63
C GLU A 169 -1.71 16.30 32.30
N ALA A 170 -2.94 15.83 32.14
CA ALA A 170 -3.45 15.35 30.87
C ALA A 170 -4.81 15.98 30.59
N THR A 171 -5.09 16.18 29.32
CA THR A 171 -6.35 16.78 28.86
C THR A 171 -7.05 15.81 27.94
N ALA A 172 -8.38 15.73 28.07
CA ALA A 172 -9.24 14.92 27.21
C ALA A 172 -10.42 15.78 26.76
N VAL A 173 -10.58 15.99 25.46
CA VAL A 173 -11.73 16.67 24.87
C VAL A 173 -12.63 15.66 24.17
N MET A 174 -13.88 15.59 24.61
CA MET A 174 -14.89 14.70 24.01
C MET A 174 -15.79 15.53 23.09
N ASN A 175 -16.00 15.08 21.86
CA ASN A 175 -16.72 15.85 20.85
C ASN A 175 -18.25 15.66 20.95
N GLY A 176 -18.93 16.60 21.60
CA GLY A 176 -20.38 16.66 21.67
C GLY A 176 -21.06 16.54 20.31
N TRP A 177 -20.50 17.15 19.26
CA TRP A 177 -21.04 17.08 17.89
C TRP A 177 -21.15 15.64 17.34
N GLY A 178 -20.29 14.73 17.80
CA GLY A 178 -20.26 13.33 17.37
C GLY A 178 -21.33 12.43 17.99
N VAL A 179 -22.10 12.91 18.96
CA VAL A 179 -23.18 12.15 19.61
C VAL A 179 -24.41 12.08 18.71
N HIS A 180 -25.04 10.91 18.67
CA HIS A 180 -26.17 10.64 17.77
C HIS A 180 -27.50 10.56 18.53
N VAL A 181 -28.60 10.98 17.89
CA VAL A 181 -29.97 10.93 18.43
C VAL A 181 -30.43 9.51 18.83
N ASP A 182 -29.85 8.49 18.19
CA ASP A 182 -30.17 7.08 18.45
C ASP A 182 -29.42 6.51 19.67
N ASP A 183 -28.50 7.27 20.28
CA ASP A 183 -27.83 6.94 21.55
C ASP A 183 -28.11 8.00 22.63
N PRO A 184 -29.38 8.18 23.06
CA PRO A 184 -29.77 9.22 24.01
C PRO A 184 -29.24 8.99 25.44
N GLN A 185 -28.60 7.85 25.70
CA GLN A 185 -27.95 7.55 26.97
C GLN A 185 -26.42 7.63 26.90
N GLY A 186 -25.84 7.85 25.72
CA GLY A 186 -24.40 7.86 25.50
C GLY A 186 -23.72 6.53 25.79
N ASN A 187 -24.43 5.40 25.67
CA ASN A 187 -23.87 4.09 26.02
C ASN A 187 -22.87 3.61 24.96
N ALA A 188 -23.15 3.86 23.67
CA ALA A 188 -22.18 3.59 22.62
C ALA A 188 -21.09 4.66 22.60
N TYR A 189 -21.46 5.90 22.88
CA TYR A 189 -20.50 7.00 22.97
C TYR A 189 -19.53 6.89 24.16
N ALA A 190 -19.89 6.15 25.22
CA ALA A 190 -19.00 5.83 26.35
C ALA A 190 -17.73 5.07 25.93
N GLY A 191 -17.74 4.38 24.78
CA GLY A 191 -16.53 3.81 24.19
C GLY A 191 -15.48 4.86 23.84
N VAL A 192 -15.91 6.03 23.34
CA VAL A 192 -15.02 7.16 23.05
C VAL A 192 -14.35 7.64 24.33
N PHE A 193 -15.10 7.79 25.41
CA PHE A 193 -14.54 8.22 26.69
C PHE A 193 -13.48 7.24 27.21
N SER A 194 -13.80 5.95 27.21
CA SER A 194 -12.89 4.91 27.71
C SER A 194 -11.61 4.84 26.88
N HIS A 195 -11.73 4.91 25.56
CA HIS A 195 -10.61 4.94 24.62
C HIS A 195 -9.72 6.18 24.80
N GLU A 196 -10.30 7.37 24.77
CA GLU A 196 -9.55 8.62 24.88
C GLU A 196 -8.89 8.75 26.26
N PHE A 197 -9.54 8.29 27.33
CA PHE A 197 -8.90 8.24 28.64
C PHE A 197 -7.71 7.30 28.65
N GLY A 198 -7.72 6.22 27.87
CA GLY A 198 -6.53 5.42 27.58
C GLY A 198 -5.36 6.27 27.07
N HIS A 199 -5.58 7.17 26.12
CA HIS A 199 -4.53 8.09 25.65
C HIS A 199 -4.10 9.10 26.72
N ALA A 200 -5.02 9.63 27.53
CA ALA A 200 -4.65 10.49 28.67
C ALA A 200 -3.77 9.76 29.70
N LEU A 201 -3.92 8.44 29.81
CA LEU A 201 -3.08 7.55 30.63
C LEU A 201 -1.72 7.26 30.00
N ASN A 202 -1.49 7.74 28.77
CA ASN A 202 -0.36 7.44 27.92
C ASN A 202 -0.37 6.03 27.30
N LEU A 203 -1.55 5.43 27.09
CA LEU A 203 -1.69 4.24 26.27
C LEU A 203 -1.76 4.61 24.79
N SER A 204 -1.23 3.74 23.94
CA SER A 204 -1.36 3.88 22.49
C SER A 204 -2.30 2.82 21.93
N HIS A 205 -2.60 2.93 20.65
CA HIS A 205 -3.46 1.98 19.98
C HIS A 205 -2.88 0.57 19.95
N SER A 206 -3.79 -0.40 19.97
CA SER A 206 -3.51 -1.82 19.79
C SER A 206 -4.35 -2.39 18.64
N GLN A 207 -3.97 -3.56 18.15
CA GLN A 207 -4.66 -4.24 17.06
C GLN A 207 -4.73 -5.74 17.35
N VAL A 208 -5.93 -6.23 17.66
CA VAL A 208 -6.21 -7.66 17.88
C VAL A 208 -7.39 -8.10 17.03
N ASN A 209 -8.61 -7.62 17.33
CA ASN A 209 -9.84 -8.01 16.66
C ASN A 209 -10.50 -6.85 15.90
N GLY A 210 -10.11 -5.60 16.18
CA GLY A 210 -10.66 -4.41 15.54
C GLY A 210 -10.74 -4.43 14.01
N PRO A 211 -9.71 -4.89 13.26
CA PRO A 211 -9.80 -4.99 11.81
C PRO A 211 -10.90 -5.96 11.35
N MET A 212 -11.12 -7.05 12.09
CA MET A 212 -12.22 -7.98 11.80
C MET A 212 -13.57 -7.35 12.11
N ALA A 213 -13.69 -6.63 13.23
CA ALA A 213 -14.94 -6.00 13.67
C ALA A 213 -15.40 -4.89 12.73
N TYR A 214 -14.50 -4.05 12.22
CA TYR A 214 -14.87 -2.84 11.48
C TYR A 214 -14.50 -2.83 10.00
N GLN A 215 -13.49 -3.59 9.59
CA GLN A 215 -12.84 -3.43 8.28
C GLN A 215 -12.88 -4.70 7.41
N SER A 216 -13.56 -5.76 7.86
CA SER A 216 -13.59 -7.04 7.16
C SER A 216 -14.89 -7.25 6.38
N TYR A 217 -14.76 -7.48 5.07
CA TYR A 217 -15.87 -7.75 4.15
C TYR A 217 -15.66 -9.05 3.39
N THR A 218 -16.72 -9.67 2.85
CA THR A 218 -16.59 -10.93 2.10
C THR A 218 -15.68 -10.83 0.87
N TYR A 219 -15.55 -9.64 0.28
CA TYR A 219 -14.65 -9.36 -0.84
C TYR A 219 -13.26 -8.85 -0.39
N ALA A 220 -13.08 -8.55 0.90
CA ALA A 220 -11.84 -8.08 1.51
C ALA A 220 -11.73 -8.57 2.97
N PRO A 221 -11.66 -9.90 3.18
CA PRO A 221 -11.77 -10.47 4.52
C PRO A 221 -10.50 -10.27 5.36
N LYS A 222 -10.68 -10.24 6.68
CA LYS A 222 -9.63 -10.21 7.72
C LYS A 222 -9.69 -11.48 8.56
N TYR A 223 -8.58 -11.82 9.21
CA TYR A 223 -8.34 -13.15 9.77
C TYR A 223 -7.87 -13.07 11.22
N PRO A 224 -8.29 -13.99 12.10
CA PRO A 224 -7.79 -14.11 13.47
C PRO A 224 -6.45 -14.86 13.51
N GLY A 225 -5.53 -14.51 12.61
CA GLY A 225 -4.33 -15.30 12.30
C GLY A 225 -3.81 -15.04 10.89
N VAL A 226 -2.85 -15.85 10.45
CA VAL A 226 -2.27 -15.71 9.11
C VAL A 226 -3.30 -16.08 8.05
N LYS A 227 -3.44 -15.21 7.04
CA LYS A 227 -4.34 -15.39 5.90
C LYS A 227 -4.06 -16.73 5.20
N GLY A 228 -5.11 -17.49 4.92
CA GLY A 228 -5.01 -18.82 4.29
C GLY A 228 -4.79 -19.97 5.27
N CYS A 229 -4.36 -19.68 6.51
CA CYS A 229 -4.19 -20.69 7.56
C CYS A 229 -5.43 -20.83 8.45
N VAL A 230 -6.26 -19.78 8.53
CA VAL A 230 -7.48 -19.73 9.34
C VAL A 230 -8.67 -19.19 8.54
N ALA A 231 -9.88 -19.49 8.99
CA ALA A 231 -11.09 -18.92 8.40
C ALA A 231 -11.26 -17.44 8.78
N PRO A 232 -11.78 -16.59 7.88
CA PRO A 232 -11.97 -15.18 8.19
C PRO A 232 -13.20 -14.93 9.07
N TYR A 233 -13.15 -13.81 9.79
CA TYR A 233 -14.32 -13.16 10.36
C TYR A 233 -14.62 -11.89 9.60
N HIS A 234 -15.89 -11.47 9.62
CA HIS A 234 -16.41 -10.30 8.93
C HIS A 234 -16.89 -9.28 9.95
N ARG A 235 -17.07 -8.02 9.51
CA ARG A 235 -17.55 -6.94 10.38
C ARG A 235 -18.78 -7.35 11.18
N TYR A 236 -18.84 -6.89 12.42
CA TYR A 236 -19.82 -7.39 13.41
C TYR A 236 -21.27 -7.12 12.99
N ASP A 237 -21.50 -6.05 12.23
CA ASP A 237 -22.79 -5.60 11.72
C ASP A 237 -23.02 -5.97 10.24
N TYR A 238 -22.31 -6.98 9.72
CA TYR A 238 -22.48 -7.42 8.33
C TYR A 238 -23.94 -7.87 8.07
N PRO A 239 -24.57 -7.49 6.92
CA PRO A 239 -25.96 -7.85 6.64
C PRO A 239 -26.26 -9.35 6.73
N ALA A 240 -27.23 -9.72 7.57
CA ALA A 240 -27.65 -11.11 7.78
C ALA A 240 -28.18 -11.83 6.52
N SER A 241 -28.50 -11.08 5.46
CA SER A 241 -28.90 -11.64 4.17
C SER A 241 -27.74 -12.29 3.41
N ASN A 242 -26.49 -12.04 3.79
CA ASN A 242 -25.33 -12.66 3.17
C ASN A 242 -24.96 -13.95 3.91
N ALA A 243 -25.28 -15.10 3.32
CA ALA A 243 -25.03 -16.42 3.89
C ALA A 243 -23.53 -16.81 3.92
N GLU A 244 -22.66 -16.09 3.21
CA GLU A 244 -21.21 -16.32 3.18
C GLU A 244 -20.48 -15.55 4.31
N ALA A 245 -21.16 -14.59 4.94
CA ALA A 245 -20.58 -13.80 6.01
C ALA A 245 -20.54 -14.59 7.34
N ASN A 246 -19.43 -14.43 8.05
CA ASN A 246 -19.21 -14.92 9.41
C ASN A 246 -18.91 -13.71 10.32
N PRO A 247 -19.93 -12.97 10.81
CA PRO A 247 -19.72 -11.78 11.64
C PRO A 247 -18.99 -12.12 12.93
N ILE A 248 -18.01 -11.30 13.30
CA ILE A 248 -17.32 -11.43 14.60
C ILE A 248 -18.25 -11.03 15.75
N ASP A 249 -18.05 -11.63 16.92
CA ASP A 249 -18.67 -11.14 18.15
C ASP A 249 -18.09 -9.78 18.53
N VAL A 250 -18.93 -8.74 18.53
CA VAL A 250 -18.52 -7.37 18.83
C VAL A 250 -17.94 -7.22 20.23
N THR A 251 -18.29 -8.09 21.17
CA THR A 251 -17.79 -8.05 22.56
C THR A 251 -16.34 -8.52 22.69
N SER A 252 -15.73 -9.05 21.62
CA SER A 252 -14.31 -9.40 21.58
C SER A 252 -13.40 -8.22 21.20
N LEU A 253 -13.95 -7.02 21.08
CA LEU A 253 -13.26 -5.84 20.57
C LEU A 253 -12.43 -5.15 21.67
N GLU A 254 -11.16 -4.92 21.39
CA GLU A 254 -10.26 -4.19 22.28
C GLU A 254 -10.61 -2.68 22.36
N THR A 255 -10.55 -2.12 23.56
CA THR A 255 -10.84 -0.70 23.84
C THR A 255 -9.95 0.20 23.00
N MET A 256 -8.65 -0.08 22.94
CA MET A 256 -7.64 0.77 22.29
C MET A 256 -7.52 0.59 20.77
N PHE A 257 -8.46 -0.07 20.09
CA PHE A 257 -8.50 -0.04 18.62
C PHE A 257 -8.90 1.36 18.10
N PRO A 258 -8.18 1.95 17.12
CA PRO A 258 -8.31 3.36 16.71
C PRO A 258 -9.64 3.77 16.07
N PHE A 259 -10.53 2.82 15.79
CA PHE A 259 -11.83 3.07 15.16
C PHE A 259 -12.93 2.65 16.10
N ILE A 260 -13.95 3.49 16.21
CA ILE A 260 -15.10 3.27 17.10
C ILE A 260 -16.38 3.52 16.32
N ASP A 261 -17.31 2.58 16.39
CA ASP A 261 -18.69 2.82 16.00
C ASP A 261 -19.46 3.39 17.20
N SER A 262 -19.42 4.71 17.36
CA SER A 262 -20.05 5.45 18.46
C SER A 262 -21.59 5.44 18.43
N ARG A 263 -22.21 4.70 17.49
CA ARG A 263 -23.67 4.67 17.30
C ARG A 263 -24.29 3.30 17.56
N ALA A 264 -23.47 2.27 17.77
CA ALA A 264 -23.97 0.90 17.84
C ALA A 264 -23.11 0.04 18.80
N GLY A 265 -23.21 -1.29 18.65
CA GLY A 265 -22.60 -2.25 19.57
C GLY A 265 -21.09 -2.13 19.68
N GLY A 266 -20.39 -1.65 18.64
CA GLY A 266 -18.94 -1.44 18.67
C GLY A 266 -18.48 -0.47 19.76
N GLY A 267 -19.12 0.71 19.85
CA GLY A 267 -18.83 1.68 20.90
C GLY A 267 -19.17 1.20 22.30
N VAL A 268 -20.22 0.37 22.44
CA VAL A 268 -20.55 -0.26 23.74
C VAL A 268 -19.46 -1.25 24.14
N ALA A 269 -18.98 -2.09 23.21
CA ALA A 269 -17.93 -3.06 23.49
C ALA A 269 -16.60 -2.37 23.86
N GLN A 270 -16.24 -1.28 23.19
CA GLN A 270 -15.03 -0.50 23.53
C GLN A 270 -15.18 0.37 24.78
N SER A 271 -16.31 0.31 25.48
CA SER A 271 -16.52 1.06 26.72
C SER A 271 -16.03 0.33 27.97
N THR A 272 -15.55 -0.92 27.84
CA THR A 272 -15.11 -1.75 28.96
C THR A 272 -13.64 -2.17 28.83
N VAL A 273 -12.92 -2.16 29.95
CA VAL A 273 -11.50 -2.55 30.01
C VAL A 273 -11.40 -3.97 30.55
N ASP A 274 -11.92 -4.92 29.77
CA ASP A 274 -12.03 -6.34 30.15
C ASP A 274 -11.31 -7.29 29.19
N MET A 275 -10.94 -6.84 27.99
CA MET A 275 -10.13 -7.64 27.07
C MET A 275 -8.69 -7.81 27.60
N PRO A 276 -8.06 -8.98 27.42
CA PRO A 276 -6.69 -9.20 27.89
C PRO A 276 -5.66 -8.21 27.34
N ASP A 277 -5.87 -7.71 26.12
CA ASP A 277 -5.06 -6.67 25.49
C ASP A 277 -5.17 -5.32 26.22
N ASP A 278 -6.39 -4.90 26.59
CA ASP A 278 -6.65 -3.68 27.35
C ASP A 278 -6.00 -3.75 28.75
N ILE A 279 -6.18 -4.88 29.43
CA ILE A 279 -5.58 -5.17 30.73
C ILE A 279 -4.05 -5.16 30.63
N ALA A 280 -3.49 -5.73 29.55
CA ALA A 280 -2.05 -5.72 29.31
C ALA A 280 -1.52 -4.31 29.15
N GLY A 281 -2.18 -3.47 28.34
CA GLY A 281 -1.79 -2.08 28.09
C GLY A 281 -1.61 -1.29 29.38
N ILE A 282 -2.65 -1.23 30.21
CA ILE A 282 -2.59 -0.48 31.48
C ILE A 282 -1.64 -1.12 32.49
N SER A 283 -1.61 -2.45 32.60
CA SER A 283 -0.76 -3.14 33.59
C SER A 283 0.72 -3.10 33.21
N ASN A 284 1.05 -2.94 31.93
CA ASN A 284 2.43 -2.73 31.49
C ASN A 284 2.95 -1.37 31.92
N LEU A 285 2.09 -0.34 31.91
CA LEU A 285 2.46 1.02 32.28
C LEU A 285 2.40 1.25 33.80
N TYR A 286 1.42 0.66 34.48
CA TYR A 286 1.17 0.79 35.91
C TYR A 286 1.16 -0.57 36.63
N PRO A 287 2.25 -1.36 36.61
CA PRO A 287 2.22 -2.73 37.09
C PRO A 287 1.99 -2.84 38.61
N SER A 288 1.01 -3.64 39.02
CA SER A 288 0.91 -4.12 40.39
C SER A 288 2.12 -4.99 40.75
N ALA A 289 2.40 -5.13 42.06
CA ALA A 289 3.51 -5.93 42.54
C ALA A 289 3.45 -7.43 42.13
N THR A 290 2.26 -7.96 41.83
CA THR A 290 2.06 -9.36 41.46
C THR A 290 1.99 -9.60 39.96
N TYR A 291 1.71 -8.58 39.14
CA TYR A 291 1.43 -8.71 37.70
C TYR A 291 2.43 -9.59 36.96
N ALA A 292 3.73 -9.29 37.09
CA ALA A 292 4.79 -10.04 36.42
C ALA A 292 4.88 -11.50 36.90
N SER A 293 4.58 -11.76 38.19
CA SER A 293 4.66 -13.09 38.79
C SER A 293 3.42 -13.98 38.57
N THR A 294 2.29 -13.38 38.22
CA THR A 294 0.99 -14.06 38.08
C THR A 294 0.57 -14.26 36.63
N THR A 295 1.29 -13.69 35.68
CA THR A 295 1.00 -13.78 34.24
C THR A 295 2.16 -14.42 33.48
N GLY A 296 1.86 -15.00 32.32
CA GLY A 296 2.87 -15.41 31.35
C GLY A 296 3.28 -14.25 30.45
N SER A 297 4.42 -14.39 29.79
CA SER A 297 4.88 -13.42 28.78
C SER A 297 5.60 -14.12 27.63
N ILE A 298 5.60 -13.50 26.46
CA ILE A 298 6.39 -13.91 25.29
C ILE A 298 7.17 -12.69 24.81
N SER A 299 8.47 -12.86 24.55
CA SER A 299 9.33 -11.82 23.97
C SER A 299 10.10 -12.38 22.79
N GLY A 300 10.43 -11.52 21.83
CA GLY A 300 11.20 -11.91 20.67
C GLY A 300 11.69 -10.71 19.88
N VAL A 301 12.35 -10.99 18.76
CA VAL A 301 12.80 -10.00 17.80
C VAL A 301 12.37 -10.42 16.40
N LEU A 302 11.68 -9.54 15.69
CA LEU A 302 11.42 -9.69 14.26
C LEU A 302 12.62 -9.23 13.44
N ARG A 303 13.10 -10.11 12.56
CA ARG A 303 14.23 -9.86 11.66
C ARG A 303 13.83 -10.00 10.20
N LEU A 304 14.54 -9.30 9.32
CA LEU A 304 14.50 -9.55 7.88
C LEU A 304 15.02 -10.96 7.59
N LYS A 305 14.75 -11.43 6.37
CA LYS A 305 15.20 -12.75 5.87
C LYS A 305 16.72 -12.98 5.87
N ASP A 306 17.51 -11.94 6.11
CA ASP A 306 18.95 -12.04 6.35
C ASP A 306 19.29 -12.61 7.75
N GLY A 307 18.29 -12.75 8.63
CA GLY A 307 18.41 -13.28 9.98
C GLY A 307 19.11 -12.34 10.96
N ALA A 308 19.40 -11.10 10.57
CA ALA A 308 20.21 -10.18 11.35
C ALA A 308 19.61 -8.78 11.49
N THR A 309 19.05 -8.23 10.42
CA THR A 309 18.50 -6.87 10.41
C THR A 309 17.14 -6.86 11.07
N GLU A 310 16.99 -6.12 12.16
CA GLU A 310 15.72 -5.99 12.87
C GLU A 310 14.69 -5.17 12.08
N TYR A 311 13.40 -5.43 12.26
CA TYR A 311 12.32 -4.76 11.53
C TYR A 311 11.21 -4.25 12.45
N SER A 312 11.04 -2.94 12.49
CA SER A 312 10.08 -2.24 13.36
C SER A 312 8.76 -1.93 12.67
N GLY A 313 7.71 -1.71 13.46
CA GLY A 313 6.42 -1.23 12.99
C GLY A 313 5.46 -2.30 12.45
N ILE A 314 5.63 -3.55 12.89
CA ILE A 314 4.77 -4.69 12.55
C ILE A 314 3.98 -5.14 13.79
N ASN A 315 2.72 -5.54 13.59
CA ASN A 315 1.89 -6.07 14.66
C ASN A 315 2.28 -7.51 14.96
N VAL A 316 2.38 -7.86 16.24
CA VAL A 316 2.65 -9.22 16.71
C VAL A 316 1.53 -9.61 17.67
N VAL A 317 0.82 -10.68 17.38
CA VAL A 317 -0.34 -11.11 18.18
C VAL A 317 -0.07 -12.49 18.75
N ALA A 318 -0.24 -12.64 20.06
CA ALA A 318 -0.33 -13.94 20.72
C ALA A 318 -1.81 -14.26 20.92
N ARG A 319 -2.27 -15.35 20.32
CA ARG A 319 -3.68 -15.76 20.34
C ARG A 319 -3.83 -17.15 20.96
N ASN A 320 -4.70 -17.28 21.95
CA ASN A 320 -4.95 -18.56 22.61
C ASN A 320 -5.55 -19.55 21.60
N VAL A 321 -5.03 -20.77 21.58
CA VAL A 321 -5.50 -21.84 20.69
C VAL A 321 -6.94 -22.25 21.01
N ASP A 322 -7.32 -22.23 22.28
CA ASP A 322 -8.59 -22.74 22.78
C ASP A 322 -9.66 -21.63 22.93
N ASP A 323 -9.25 -20.36 23.00
CA ASP A 323 -10.13 -19.18 22.99
C ASP A 323 -9.53 -18.03 22.15
N PRO A 324 -9.55 -18.16 20.82
CA PRO A 324 -8.79 -17.26 19.97
C PRO A 324 -9.33 -15.84 20.01
N LEU A 325 -10.63 -15.59 20.23
CA LEU A 325 -11.18 -14.24 20.15
C LEU A 325 -11.06 -13.48 21.48
N PHE A 326 -11.32 -14.13 22.61
CA PHE A 326 -11.39 -13.45 23.91
C PHE A 326 -10.11 -13.59 24.76
N ASP A 327 -9.16 -14.43 24.35
CA ASP A 327 -7.84 -14.55 24.99
C ASP A 327 -6.72 -14.32 23.97
N ALA A 328 -6.52 -13.05 23.63
CA ALA A 328 -5.50 -12.59 22.70
C ALA A 328 -4.90 -11.25 23.16
N VAL A 329 -3.60 -11.09 22.93
CA VAL A 329 -2.85 -9.87 23.29
C VAL A 329 -1.89 -9.54 22.15
N SER A 330 -1.80 -8.25 21.81
CA SER A 330 -0.90 -7.73 20.79
C SER A 330 0.28 -6.96 21.39
N ALA A 331 1.35 -6.84 20.61
CA ALA A 331 2.42 -5.89 20.78
C ALA A 331 2.90 -5.44 19.40
N MET A 332 3.64 -4.34 19.33
CA MET A 332 4.21 -3.86 18.08
C MET A 332 5.74 -3.94 18.13
N THR A 333 6.36 -4.33 17.02
CA THR A 333 7.83 -4.35 16.96
C THR A 333 8.39 -2.93 17.10
N GLY A 334 9.31 -2.75 18.05
CA GLY A 334 9.93 -1.48 18.40
C GLY A 334 9.06 -0.54 19.23
N ASP A 335 7.93 -1.02 19.76
CA ASP A 335 6.99 -0.23 20.59
C ASP A 335 7.67 0.54 21.74
N GLN A 336 8.67 -0.06 22.39
CA GLN A 336 9.41 0.55 23.50
C GLN A 336 10.30 1.72 23.10
N THR A 337 10.67 1.83 21.82
CA THR A 337 11.55 2.90 21.31
C THR A 337 10.88 3.76 20.25
N GLN A 338 9.68 3.38 19.81
CA GLN A 338 8.95 3.97 18.68
C GLN A 338 9.75 3.99 17.37
N GLY A 339 10.77 3.14 17.26
CA GLY A 339 11.72 3.16 16.15
C GLY A 339 12.66 4.37 16.12
N VAL A 340 12.75 5.15 17.21
CA VAL A 340 13.65 6.32 17.32
C VAL A 340 15.12 5.91 17.45
N LEU A 341 15.38 4.70 17.96
CA LEU A 341 16.74 4.18 18.19
C LEU A 341 17.30 3.35 17.02
N GLY A 342 16.65 3.38 15.85
CA GLY A 342 17.02 2.61 14.67
C GLY A 342 16.01 1.50 14.34
N PRO A 343 16.37 0.55 13.46
CA PRO A 343 15.57 -0.66 13.26
C PRO A 343 15.51 -1.43 14.59
N ASP A 344 14.33 -1.49 15.20
CA ASP A 344 14.07 -2.15 16.47
C ASP A 344 12.94 -3.17 16.28
N GLY A 345 13.32 -4.43 16.18
CA GLY A 345 12.40 -5.54 15.91
C GLY A 345 11.89 -6.18 17.18
N ARG A 346 12.33 -5.71 18.35
CA ARG A 346 11.98 -6.28 19.64
C ARG A 346 10.49 -6.07 19.93
N PHE A 347 9.87 -7.08 20.50
CA PHE A 347 8.51 -7.01 21.03
C PHE A 347 8.40 -7.78 22.33
N THR A 348 7.42 -7.44 23.16
CA THR A 348 7.11 -8.20 24.39
C THR A 348 5.62 -8.17 24.66
N ILE A 349 5.01 -9.35 24.61
CA ILE A 349 3.61 -9.59 24.93
C ILE A 349 3.54 -10.08 26.38
N ARG A 350 2.72 -9.43 27.20
CA ARG A 350 2.49 -9.75 28.62
C ARG A 350 1.02 -10.11 28.85
N ASN A 351 0.64 -10.33 30.11
CA ASN A 351 -0.72 -10.66 30.51
C ASN A 351 -1.27 -11.98 29.92
N LEU A 352 -0.40 -12.94 29.58
CA LEU A 352 -0.86 -14.23 29.05
C LEU A 352 -1.39 -15.10 30.20
N THR A 353 -2.53 -15.74 29.98
CA THR A 353 -3.20 -16.62 30.95
C THR A 353 -2.34 -17.86 31.24
N PRO A 354 -1.82 -18.04 32.48
CA PRO A 354 -1.01 -19.20 32.80
C PRO A 354 -1.78 -20.53 32.59
N GLY A 355 -1.12 -21.52 32.01
CA GLY A 355 -1.69 -22.82 31.68
C GLY A 355 -2.37 -22.89 30.32
N GLN A 356 -2.59 -21.76 29.64
CA GLN A 356 -3.09 -21.71 28.28
C GLN A 356 -1.95 -21.78 27.25
N ARG A 357 -2.31 -22.11 26.00
CA ARG A 357 -1.36 -22.23 24.90
C ARG A 357 -1.65 -21.18 23.85
N TYR A 358 -0.61 -20.46 23.42
CA TYR A 358 -0.73 -19.38 22.45
C TYR A 358 0.04 -19.68 21.19
N VAL A 359 -0.53 -19.34 20.04
CA VAL A 359 0.22 -19.19 18.78
C VAL A 359 0.57 -17.71 18.60
N VAL A 360 1.76 -17.45 18.08
CA VAL A 360 2.24 -16.08 17.83
C VAL A 360 2.34 -15.88 16.33
N TYR A 361 1.83 -14.77 15.82
CA TYR A 361 1.91 -14.44 14.39
C TYR A 361 2.13 -12.96 14.16
N ILE A 362 2.58 -12.64 12.95
CA ILE A 362 2.77 -11.26 12.49
C ILE A 362 1.77 -10.88 11.42
N GLU A 363 1.35 -9.62 11.45
CA GLU A 363 0.43 -9.05 10.46
C GLU A 363 0.70 -7.55 10.28
N PRO A 364 0.30 -6.94 9.14
CA PRO A 364 0.40 -5.51 9.01
C PRO A 364 -0.66 -4.82 9.88
N ILE A 365 -0.34 -3.62 10.33
CA ILE A 365 -1.34 -2.70 10.88
C ILE A 365 -2.28 -2.28 9.75
N SER A 366 -3.59 -2.41 9.97
CA SER A 366 -4.58 -2.17 8.92
C SER A 366 -4.81 -0.68 8.64
N SER A 367 -4.90 0.14 9.70
CA SER A 367 -5.05 1.60 9.61
C SER A 367 -4.95 2.23 11.01
N GLY A 368 -4.63 3.52 11.09
CA GLY A 368 -4.50 4.29 12.33
C GLY A 368 -3.06 4.66 12.68
N GLY A 369 -2.89 5.55 13.67
CA GLY A 369 -1.58 5.85 14.26
C GLY A 369 -1.23 4.83 15.35
N TYR A 370 0.02 4.41 15.47
CA TYR A 370 0.46 3.40 16.44
C TYR A 370 1.78 3.85 17.09
N PRO A 371 2.21 3.25 18.22
CA PRO A 371 3.37 3.73 18.94
C PRO A 371 4.64 3.76 18.08
N THR A 372 4.87 2.71 17.28
CA THR A 372 5.87 2.75 16.20
C THR A 372 5.17 3.10 14.89
N THR A 373 5.83 3.84 14.00
CA THR A 373 5.27 4.10 12.66
C THR A 373 4.96 2.78 11.95
N PRO A 374 3.70 2.50 11.60
CA PRO A 374 3.33 1.29 10.87
C PRO A 374 4.14 1.14 9.58
N ARG A 375 4.63 -0.08 9.34
CA ARG A 375 5.29 -0.43 8.08
C ARG A 375 4.53 -1.56 7.39
N ALA A 376 4.65 -1.60 6.06
CA ALA A 376 4.17 -2.75 5.30
C ALA A 376 5.01 -3.98 5.67
N LEU A 377 4.40 -5.16 5.61
CA LEU A 377 5.18 -6.37 5.59
C LEU A 377 6.08 -6.37 4.35
N VAL A 378 7.34 -6.74 4.53
CA VAL A 378 8.30 -6.96 3.44
C VAL A 378 8.40 -8.45 3.07
N SER A 379 7.54 -9.26 3.68
CA SER A 379 7.27 -10.64 3.31
C SER A 379 5.78 -10.98 3.51
N GLN A 380 5.42 -12.27 3.53
CA GLN A 380 4.10 -12.74 3.96
C GLN A 380 3.92 -12.64 5.47
N GLY A 381 2.65 -12.65 5.93
CA GLY A 381 2.36 -12.92 7.33
C GLY A 381 2.69 -14.37 7.67
N GLU A 382 3.18 -14.62 8.88
CA GLU A 382 3.56 -15.97 9.31
C GLU A 382 3.38 -16.19 10.81
N TYR A 383 3.23 -17.46 11.18
CA TYR A 383 3.28 -17.92 12.56
C TYR A 383 4.71 -18.20 12.96
N TRP A 384 5.03 -17.90 14.23
CA TRP A 384 6.23 -18.42 14.86
C TRP A 384 6.13 -19.94 15.08
N ASN A 385 7.24 -20.65 14.86
CA ASN A 385 7.37 -22.04 15.24
C ASN A 385 8.79 -22.43 15.68
N VAL A 386 8.96 -23.65 16.21
CA VAL A 386 10.28 -24.10 16.73
C VAL A 386 11.34 -24.34 15.66
N ALA A 387 10.94 -24.41 14.39
CA ALA A 387 11.82 -24.57 13.24
C ALA A 387 12.09 -23.24 12.51
N GLU A 388 11.90 -22.11 13.22
CA GLU A 388 12.04 -20.75 12.69
C GLU A 388 13.28 -20.57 11.78
N SER A 389 13.03 -20.06 10.57
CA SER A 389 14.02 -19.84 9.53
C SER A 389 13.53 -18.85 8.48
N SER A 390 14.42 -18.33 7.65
CA SER A 390 14.01 -17.62 6.44
C SER A 390 13.68 -18.54 5.25
N ASP A 391 13.82 -19.86 5.38
CA ASP A 391 13.55 -20.80 4.29
C ASP A 391 12.07 -21.24 4.27
N PRO A 392 11.26 -20.77 3.28
CA PRO A 392 9.83 -21.05 3.25
C PRO A 392 9.46 -22.51 3.01
N ALA A 393 10.43 -23.38 2.65
CA ALA A 393 10.17 -24.82 2.50
C ALA A 393 10.29 -25.58 3.82
N THR A 394 11.04 -25.05 4.79
CA THR A 394 11.19 -25.66 6.12
C THR A 394 10.44 -24.92 7.21
N ASP A 395 10.12 -23.65 6.96
CA ASP A 395 9.35 -22.78 7.82
C ASP A 395 8.18 -22.22 6.99
N ALA A 396 7.07 -22.95 6.90
CA ALA A 396 5.93 -22.47 6.12
C ALA A 396 5.13 -21.44 6.92
N GLY A 397 4.55 -20.42 6.28
CA GLY A 397 3.83 -19.36 6.99
C GLY A 397 2.65 -19.83 7.86
N CYS A 398 2.10 -21.03 7.61
CA CYS A 398 1.05 -21.65 8.42
C CYS A 398 1.56 -22.59 9.53
N ASP A 399 2.86 -22.88 9.58
CA ASP A 399 3.43 -23.76 10.60
C ASP A 399 3.50 -22.99 11.92
N ALA A 400 2.76 -23.47 12.92
CA ALA A 400 2.66 -22.83 14.23
C ALA A 400 3.05 -23.81 15.34
N THR A 401 3.90 -23.37 16.27
CA THR A 401 4.14 -24.12 17.51
C THR A 401 3.51 -23.41 18.70
N PRO A 402 2.49 -24.00 19.35
CA PRO A 402 1.88 -23.39 20.52
C PRO A 402 2.86 -23.27 21.70
N ILE A 403 2.92 -22.09 22.30
CA ILE A 403 3.71 -21.78 23.49
C ILE A 403 2.81 -21.88 24.72
N LEU A 404 3.18 -22.72 25.69
CA LEU A 404 2.53 -22.76 27.00
C LEU A 404 2.93 -21.51 27.81
N ALA A 405 1.94 -20.70 28.18
CA ALA A 405 2.13 -19.58 29.09
C ALA A 405 2.27 -20.09 30.53
N GLU A 406 3.30 -19.61 31.25
CA GLU A 406 3.58 -19.98 32.63
C GLU A 406 3.73 -18.71 33.48
N ALA A 407 3.14 -18.69 34.68
CA ALA A 407 3.17 -17.54 35.56
C ALA A 407 4.62 -17.17 35.95
N GLY A 408 5.00 -15.91 35.79
CA GLY A 408 6.35 -15.44 36.11
C GLY A 408 7.42 -15.81 35.08
N VAL A 409 7.03 -16.40 33.95
CA VAL A 409 7.98 -16.88 32.93
C VAL A 409 7.77 -16.14 31.61
N THR A 410 8.86 -15.60 31.08
CA THR A 410 8.93 -15.10 29.71
C THR A 410 9.45 -16.20 28.78
N LYS A 411 8.67 -16.56 27.77
CA LYS A 411 9.05 -17.46 26.68
C LYS A 411 9.64 -16.65 25.52
N ALA A 412 10.45 -17.29 24.69
CA ALA A 412 11.06 -16.66 23.52
C ALA A 412 10.31 -17.04 22.25
N ALA A 413 10.11 -16.08 21.35
CA ALA A 413 9.55 -16.26 20.02
C ALA A 413 10.23 -15.29 19.03
N ASP A 414 11.50 -15.53 18.71
CA ASP A 414 12.17 -14.79 17.63
C ASP A 414 11.56 -15.16 16.28
N ILE A 415 11.23 -14.17 15.45
CA ILE A 415 10.65 -14.37 14.12
C ILE A 415 11.62 -13.84 13.05
N THR A 416 11.84 -14.61 12.00
CA THR A 416 12.66 -14.22 10.84
C THR A 416 11.79 -14.28 9.60
N PHE A 417 11.63 -13.14 8.92
CA PHE A 417 10.83 -13.09 7.71
C PHE A 417 11.20 -14.19 6.73
N ASN A 418 10.19 -14.96 6.36
CA ASN A 418 10.30 -15.96 5.33
C ASN A 418 10.75 -15.35 3.99
N GLY A 419 11.67 -16.00 3.29
CA GLY A 419 12.14 -15.57 1.98
C GLY A 419 13.55 -16.06 1.66
N TYR A 420 13.75 -16.52 0.42
CA TYR A 420 15.06 -17.00 0.00
C TYR A 420 16.07 -15.86 -0.24
N ALA A 421 17.28 -16.04 0.29
CA ALA A 421 18.42 -15.14 0.04
C ALA A 421 19.04 -15.27 -1.35
N LYS A 422 18.69 -16.32 -2.11
CA LYS A 422 19.19 -16.60 -3.46
C LYS A 422 18.06 -16.93 -4.41
N GLY A 423 18.29 -16.67 -5.69
CA GLY A 423 17.27 -16.81 -6.74
C GLY A 423 16.58 -15.47 -6.96
N VAL A 424 15.32 -15.52 -7.39
CA VAL A 424 14.52 -14.33 -7.65
C VAL A 424 14.33 -13.53 -6.38
N GLN A 425 14.57 -12.22 -6.44
CA GLN A 425 14.32 -11.27 -5.38
C GLN A 425 13.18 -10.33 -5.78
N PHE A 426 12.35 -9.99 -4.80
CA PHE A 426 11.26 -9.04 -4.97
C PHE A 426 11.50 -7.82 -4.08
N THR A 427 11.20 -6.64 -4.60
CA THR A 427 11.29 -5.39 -3.83
C THR A 427 10.12 -4.49 -4.20
N PRO A 428 9.23 -4.14 -3.25
CA PRO A 428 8.29 -3.05 -3.47
C PRO A 428 9.08 -1.74 -3.56
N ILE A 429 8.84 -0.95 -4.61
CA ILE A 429 9.59 0.30 -4.80
C ILE A 429 8.88 1.43 -4.09
N VAL A 430 7.65 1.77 -4.51
CA VAL A 430 6.90 2.94 -4.04
C VAL A 430 5.41 2.84 -4.31
N GLN A 431 4.64 3.68 -3.62
CA GLN A 431 3.28 4.08 -4.01
C GLN A 431 3.30 5.09 -5.18
N ALA A 432 3.88 4.69 -6.31
CA ALA A 432 3.93 5.47 -7.54
C ALA A 432 3.70 4.57 -8.76
N HIS A 433 3.41 5.16 -9.92
CA HIS A 433 3.27 4.42 -11.16
C HIS A 433 4.55 4.55 -12.01
N LEU A 434 5.28 3.44 -12.20
CA LEU A 434 6.40 3.39 -13.14
C LEU A 434 5.88 3.24 -14.58
N LEU A 435 6.58 3.85 -15.54
CA LEU A 435 6.21 3.89 -16.95
C LEU A 435 7.16 3.04 -17.82
N GLU A 436 8.46 3.09 -17.56
CA GLU A 436 9.46 2.29 -18.29
C GLU A 436 10.68 1.99 -17.41
N LEU A 437 11.35 0.87 -17.70
CA LEU A 437 12.67 0.50 -17.19
C LEU A 437 13.74 0.68 -18.27
N SER A 438 14.82 1.39 -17.94
CA SER A 438 15.99 1.47 -18.81
C SER A 438 16.56 0.08 -19.09
N LYS A 439 17.10 -0.12 -20.30
CA LYS A 439 17.71 -1.41 -20.69
C LYS A 439 18.89 -1.84 -19.81
N SER A 440 19.48 -0.93 -19.03
CA SER A 440 20.47 -1.25 -18.01
C SER A 440 19.92 -1.91 -16.73
N GLY A 441 18.60 -1.88 -16.50
CA GLY A 441 17.95 -2.37 -15.28
C GLY A 441 18.10 -1.45 -14.05
N LYS A 442 18.81 -0.32 -14.16
CA LYS A 442 19.21 0.50 -13.00
C LYS A 442 18.30 1.69 -12.72
N ARG A 443 17.51 2.10 -13.70
CA ARG A 443 16.67 3.30 -13.64
C ARG A 443 15.33 3.06 -14.29
N ALA A 444 14.28 3.59 -13.69
CA ALA A 444 12.93 3.57 -14.21
C ALA A 444 12.31 4.97 -14.16
N SER A 445 11.51 5.32 -15.16
CA SER A 445 10.72 6.54 -15.16
C SER A 445 9.37 6.28 -14.51
N GLY A 446 8.74 7.32 -13.97
CA GLY A 446 7.40 7.19 -13.40
C GLY A 446 6.73 8.52 -13.12
N VAL A 447 5.51 8.41 -12.60
CA VAL A 447 4.66 9.54 -12.19
C VAL A 447 4.02 9.29 -10.84
N VAL A 448 3.88 10.37 -10.05
CA VAL A 448 3.03 10.43 -8.85
C VAL A 448 2.06 11.59 -9.05
N GLY A 449 0.79 11.30 -9.29
CA GLY A 449 -0.15 12.32 -9.76
C GLY A 449 0.33 12.90 -11.09
N GLU A 450 0.55 14.21 -11.14
CA GLU A 450 1.10 14.92 -12.31
C GLU A 450 2.63 15.05 -12.28
N VAL A 451 3.28 14.69 -11.17
CA VAL A 451 4.72 14.88 -10.99
C VAL A 451 5.48 13.70 -11.61
N GLY A 452 6.24 13.98 -12.67
CA GLY A 452 7.18 13.03 -13.26
C GLY A 452 8.47 12.89 -12.45
N PHE A 453 9.02 11.67 -12.41
CA PHE A 453 10.29 11.36 -11.76
C PHE A 453 11.08 10.28 -12.52
N VAL A 454 12.36 10.17 -12.19
CA VAL A 454 13.19 8.99 -12.47
C VAL A 454 13.64 8.39 -11.14
N TRP A 455 13.37 7.11 -10.97
CA TRP A 455 13.90 6.30 -9.89
C TRP A 455 15.23 5.69 -10.32
N ASP A 456 16.25 5.86 -9.50
CA ASP A 456 17.56 5.23 -9.64
C ASP A 456 17.75 4.26 -8.47
N ARG A 457 18.13 3.01 -8.79
CA ARG A 457 18.25 1.95 -7.79
C ARG A 457 19.18 2.29 -6.62
N ILE A 458 20.20 3.11 -6.85
CA ILE A 458 21.18 3.48 -5.82
C ILE A 458 20.86 4.84 -5.22
N LYS A 459 20.45 5.80 -6.06
CA LYS A 459 20.28 7.20 -5.65
C LYS A 459 18.86 7.54 -5.18
N GLY A 460 17.88 6.64 -5.37
CA GLY A 460 16.48 6.89 -5.10
C GLY A 460 15.84 7.80 -6.15
N PHE A 461 14.92 8.66 -5.71
CA PHE A 461 14.09 9.48 -6.60
C PHE A 461 14.78 10.77 -7.03
N GLN A 462 14.68 11.06 -8.33
CA GLN A 462 15.04 12.33 -8.93
C GLN A 462 13.81 12.90 -9.64
N LEU A 463 13.29 14.03 -9.16
CA LEU A 463 12.17 14.73 -9.80
C LEU A 463 12.60 15.34 -11.14
N LEU A 464 11.65 15.43 -12.07
CA LEU A 464 11.86 16.15 -13.32
C LEU A 464 11.90 17.67 -13.11
N PRO A 465 12.54 18.42 -14.03
CA PRO A 465 12.52 19.88 -14.00
C PRO A 465 11.08 20.43 -14.04
N GLU A 466 10.87 21.57 -13.39
CA GLU A 466 9.57 22.26 -13.40
C GLU A 466 9.10 22.54 -14.85
N GLY A 467 7.81 22.29 -15.11
CA GLY A 467 7.20 22.45 -16.44
C GLY A 467 7.49 21.32 -17.43
N VAL A 468 8.20 20.26 -17.00
CA VAL A 468 8.41 19.05 -17.80
C VAL A 468 7.55 17.92 -17.26
N ASP A 469 6.66 17.42 -18.11
CA ASP A 469 5.85 16.25 -17.83
C ASP A 469 6.51 14.98 -18.35
N ALA A 470 6.33 13.87 -17.62
CA ALA A 470 6.72 12.55 -18.09
C ALA A 470 5.67 12.03 -19.09
N SER A 471 5.78 12.39 -20.38
CA SER A 471 4.75 12.07 -21.39
C SER A 471 4.41 10.58 -21.44
N ASN A 472 5.35 9.76 -21.92
CA ASN A 472 5.35 8.29 -21.80
C ASN A 472 6.58 7.82 -21.01
N GLY A 473 7.42 8.77 -20.61
CA GLY A 473 8.61 8.54 -19.80
C GLY A 473 9.70 7.71 -20.44
N ALA A 474 9.80 7.68 -21.78
CA ALA A 474 10.73 6.78 -22.45
C ALA A 474 12.20 7.04 -22.08
N LEU A 475 13.00 6.01 -21.86
CA LEU A 475 14.39 6.11 -21.40
C LEU A 475 15.39 5.65 -22.46
N ASP A 476 16.58 6.26 -22.47
CA ASP A 476 17.73 5.68 -23.17
C ASP A 476 18.23 4.40 -22.49
N ARG A 477 19.19 3.70 -23.13
CA ARG A 477 19.72 2.42 -22.62
C ARG A 477 20.17 2.48 -21.16
N THR A 478 20.69 3.62 -20.71
CA THR A 478 21.24 3.80 -19.36
C THR A 478 20.28 4.48 -18.40
N GLY A 479 19.14 5.00 -18.87
CA GLY A 479 18.30 5.94 -18.14
C GLY A 479 19.00 7.28 -17.85
N GLY A 480 19.98 7.65 -18.67
CA GLY A 480 20.70 8.93 -18.56
C GLY A 480 19.91 10.07 -19.20
N ARG A 481 19.07 9.74 -20.17
CA ARG A 481 18.16 10.65 -20.87
C ARG A 481 16.75 10.09 -20.85
N MET A 482 15.78 10.99 -20.77
CA MET A 482 14.36 10.67 -20.72
C MET A 482 13.58 11.53 -21.70
N LEU A 483 12.61 10.92 -22.37
CA LEU A 483 11.61 11.60 -23.19
C LEU A 483 10.51 12.16 -22.28
N GLY A 484 10.29 13.46 -22.38
CA GLY A 484 9.21 14.17 -21.71
C GLY A 484 8.51 15.13 -22.66
N SER A 485 7.66 15.98 -22.10
CA SER A 485 6.98 17.05 -22.83
C SER A 485 7.05 18.35 -22.04
N ALA A 486 7.25 19.46 -22.73
CA ALA A 486 7.32 20.78 -22.11
C ALA A 486 6.69 21.84 -23.01
N ASP A 487 6.16 22.90 -22.41
CA ASP A 487 5.77 24.12 -23.13
C ASP A 487 7.01 25.01 -23.29
N VAL A 488 7.66 24.91 -24.45
CA VAL A 488 8.96 25.53 -24.72
C VAL A 488 8.83 27.03 -24.99
N ASN A 489 7.69 27.49 -25.51
CA ASN A 489 7.48 28.86 -25.96
C ASN A 489 6.48 29.66 -25.08
N GLY A 490 5.83 29.01 -24.12
CA GLY A 490 4.90 29.62 -23.17
C GLY A 490 3.50 29.90 -23.74
N ASN A 491 3.11 29.23 -24.83
CA ASN A 491 1.80 29.44 -25.46
C ASN A 491 0.71 28.47 -24.97
N GLY A 492 1.04 27.57 -24.03
CA GLY A 492 0.14 26.55 -23.51
C GLY A 492 0.08 25.26 -24.33
N ILE A 493 0.93 25.08 -25.35
CA ILE A 493 0.98 23.90 -26.22
C ILE A 493 2.35 23.22 -26.10
N LYS A 494 2.36 22.00 -25.57
CA LYS A 494 3.60 21.26 -25.32
C LYS A 494 4.18 20.58 -26.56
N GLU A 495 5.49 20.36 -26.53
CA GLU A 495 6.27 19.60 -27.51
C GLU A 495 7.09 18.51 -26.81
N PRO A 496 7.50 17.45 -27.53
CA PRO A 496 8.40 16.46 -26.97
C PRO A 496 9.80 17.05 -26.73
N VAL A 497 10.40 16.67 -25.61
CA VAL A 497 11.73 17.07 -25.20
C VAL A 497 12.55 15.88 -24.73
N ILE A 498 13.87 15.90 -24.93
CA ILE A 498 14.79 14.94 -24.30
C ILE A 498 15.48 15.62 -23.12
N VAL A 499 15.23 15.13 -21.92
CA VAL A 499 15.77 15.63 -20.66
C VAL A 499 17.05 14.86 -20.30
N SER A 500 18.13 15.57 -19.99
CA SER A 500 19.36 14.99 -19.45
C SER A 500 19.28 14.89 -17.93
N MET A 501 19.30 13.66 -17.39
CA MET A 501 19.23 13.44 -15.93
C MET A 501 20.48 13.94 -15.21
N ALA A 502 21.61 14.06 -15.90
CA ALA A 502 22.85 14.57 -15.32
C ALA A 502 22.83 16.09 -15.12
N THR A 503 22.10 16.84 -15.95
CA THR A 503 22.14 18.32 -15.96
C THR A 503 20.80 18.98 -15.67
N GLY A 504 19.69 18.22 -15.70
CA GLY A 504 18.33 18.77 -15.58
C GLY A 504 17.90 19.64 -16.77
N ARG A 505 18.71 19.71 -17.83
CA ARG A 505 18.39 20.48 -19.04
C ARG A 505 17.70 19.59 -20.06
N TYR A 506 16.75 20.17 -20.80
CA TYR A 506 16.07 19.47 -21.89
C TYR A 506 16.37 20.10 -23.25
N GLN A 507 16.32 19.26 -24.28
CA GLN A 507 16.38 19.63 -25.69
C GLN A 507 14.98 19.50 -26.29
N ALA A 508 14.45 20.59 -26.85
CA ALA A 508 13.21 20.55 -27.62
C ALA A 508 13.42 19.79 -28.94
N LEU A 509 12.49 18.89 -29.27
CA LEU A 509 12.52 18.12 -30.52
C LEU A 509 11.70 18.80 -31.63
N GLY A 510 10.90 19.81 -31.28
CA GLY A 510 10.03 20.54 -32.19
C GLY A 510 8.74 19.79 -32.49
N ASP A 511 8.05 20.27 -33.53
CA ASP A 511 6.79 19.74 -34.04
C ASP A 511 6.73 19.89 -35.58
N ILE A 512 5.58 19.56 -36.19
CA ILE A 512 5.37 19.64 -37.65
C ILE A 512 4.24 20.59 -38.08
N ASN A 513 3.57 21.27 -37.14
CA ASN A 513 2.47 22.20 -37.38
C ASN A 513 2.77 23.65 -36.96
N GLY A 514 4.00 23.94 -36.53
CA GLY A 514 4.45 25.24 -36.03
C GLY A 514 3.95 25.56 -34.61
N ASN A 515 3.63 24.55 -33.81
CA ASN A 515 3.11 24.67 -32.45
C ASN A 515 1.83 25.51 -32.36
N THR A 516 0.95 25.39 -33.37
CA THR A 516 -0.25 26.24 -33.50
C THR A 516 -1.51 25.62 -32.92
N CYS A 517 -1.51 24.29 -32.78
CA CYS A 517 -2.64 23.47 -32.33
C CYS A 517 -2.12 22.10 -31.88
N GLY A 518 -2.97 21.28 -31.25
CA GLY A 518 -2.54 19.97 -30.77
C GLY A 518 -3.67 19.07 -30.28
N GLY A 519 -3.32 17.86 -29.87
CA GLY A 519 -4.23 16.96 -29.19
C GLY A 519 -4.38 17.33 -27.72
N SER A 520 -5.62 17.31 -27.22
CA SER A 520 -5.94 17.54 -25.80
C SER A 520 -6.02 16.23 -25.03
N SER A 521 -5.50 16.23 -23.81
CA SER A 521 -5.54 15.13 -22.84
C SER A 521 -5.69 15.67 -21.42
N THR A 522 -5.74 14.80 -20.41
CA THR A 522 -5.67 15.22 -18.99
C THR A 522 -4.39 15.99 -18.67
N GLY A 523 -3.29 15.73 -19.39
CA GLY A 523 -2.05 16.50 -19.29
C GLY A 523 -2.05 17.79 -20.10
N GLY A 524 -3.19 18.27 -20.64
CA GLY A 524 -3.25 19.47 -21.46
C GLY A 524 -3.02 19.22 -22.95
N VAL A 525 -2.66 20.28 -23.68
CA VAL A 525 -2.55 20.28 -25.15
C VAL A 525 -1.11 20.06 -25.59
N SER A 526 -0.89 19.25 -26.64
CA SER A 526 0.44 19.01 -27.21
C SER A 526 0.41 18.99 -28.74
N ALA A 527 1.33 19.70 -29.39
CA ALA A 527 1.49 19.70 -30.85
C ALA A 527 2.08 18.39 -31.37
N ALA A 528 2.90 17.73 -30.54
CA ALA A 528 3.37 16.38 -30.72
C ALA A 528 3.65 15.72 -29.36
N THR A 529 3.67 14.39 -29.35
CA THR A 529 3.97 13.58 -28.16
C THR A 529 4.92 12.47 -28.55
N GLY A 530 6.03 12.37 -27.84
CA GLY A 530 6.98 11.28 -28.00
C GLY A 530 6.54 10.04 -27.21
N TRP A 531 6.69 8.86 -27.81
CA TRP A 531 6.28 7.59 -27.20
C TRP A 531 7.46 6.68 -26.87
N SER A 532 8.50 6.66 -27.70
CA SER A 532 9.64 5.76 -27.50
C SER A 532 10.95 6.37 -28.02
N LEU A 533 12.08 5.94 -27.45
CA LEU A 533 13.44 6.34 -27.82
C LEU A 533 14.26 5.12 -28.22
N ASP A 534 15.18 5.29 -29.16
CA ASP A 534 16.24 4.30 -29.38
C ASP A 534 17.26 4.31 -28.22
N ASP A 535 18.09 3.28 -28.12
CA ASP A 535 19.00 3.08 -27.00
C ASP A 535 20.01 4.23 -26.81
N ALA A 536 20.29 4.97 -27.89
CA ALA A 536 21.23 6.08 -27.91
C ALA A 536 20.56 7.45 -27.69
N ALA A 537 19.22 7.50 -27.57
CA ALA A 537 18.41 8.72 -27.59
C ALA A 537 18.79 9.66 -28.75
N ARG A 538 18.95 9.09 -29.94
CA ARG A 538 19.20 9.78 -31.21
C ARG A 538 17.95 9.84 -32.07
N THR A 539 17.06 8.86 -31.92
CA THR A 539 15.83 8.74 -32.68
C THR A 539 14.66 8.59 -31.72
N MET A 540 13.58 9.31 -32.00
CA MET A 540 12.33 9.25 -31.25
C MET A 540 11.20 8.84 -32.18
N ALA A 541 10.34 7.94 -31.72
CA ALA A 541 9.08 7.59 -32.38
C ALA A 541 7.90 8.17 -31.58
N GLY A 542 6.92 8.72 -32.28
CA GLY A 542 5.77 9.30 -31.61
C GLY A 542 4.57 9.64 -32.47
N THR A 543 3.79 10.61 -31.99
CA THR A 543 2.56 11.11 -32.62
C THR A 543 2.64 12.61 -32.79
N ALA A 544 2.17 13.14 -33.91
CA ALA A 544 1.96 14.57 -34.09
C ALA A 544 0.55 14.87 -34.59
N TYR A 545 0.18 16.14 -34.47
CA TYR A 545 -1.13 16.67 -34.81
C TYR A 545 -1.00 17.68 -35.95
N ILE A 546 -1.80 17.56 -37.00
CA ILE A 546 -1.75 18.44 -38.18
C ILE A 546 -3.15 18.86 -38.56
N ASP A 547 -3.40 20.16 -38.75
CA ASP A 547 -4.63 20.65 -39.39
C ASP A 547 -4.53 20.44 -40.91
N ARG A 548 -5.14 19.36 -41.41
CA ARG A 548 -5.12 19.07 -42.86
C ARG A 548 -6.18 19.84 -43.65
N ASN A 549 -7.25 20.30 -42.99
CA ASN A 549 -8.43 20.88 -43.66
C ASN A 549 -8.56 22.40 -43.43
N GLY A 550 -7.68 23.00 -42.62
CA GLY A 550 -7.58 24.43 -42.38
C GLY A 550 -8.63 24.98 -41.41
N ASN A 551 -9.24 24.15 -40.56
CA ASN A 551 -10.30 24.58 -39.64
C ASN A 551 -9.78 24.97 -38.23
N GLY A 552 -8.48 24.89 -37.98
CA GLY A 552 -7.82 25.20 -36.72
C GLY A 552 -7.84 24.08 -35.69
N ILE A 553 -8.41 22.92 -36.02
CA ILE A 553 -8.43 21.71 -35.19
C ILE A 553 -7.45 20.70 -35.82
N CYS A 554 -6.65 20.04 -34.98
CA CYS A 554 -5.53 19.20 -35.43
C CYS A 554 -5.60 17.75 -34.93
N ASN A 555 -6.74 17.36 -34.37
CA ASN A 555 -6.96 16.05 -33.76
C ASN A 555 -8.28 15.42 -34.20
N GLN A 556 -8.82 15.78 -35.37
CA GLN A 556 -10.06 15.20 -35.86
C GLN A 556 -9.87 13.75 -36.30
N SER A 557 -10.74 12.90 -35.77
CA SER A 557 -10.77 11.49 -36.16
C SER A 557 -11.15 11.32 -37.63
N TYR A 558 -10.53 10.34 -38.30
CA TYR A 558 -10.79 9.98 -39.70
C TYR A 558 -10.41 11.05 -40.74
N GLN A 559 -9.73 12.13 -40.33
CA GLN A 559 -9.24 13.19 -41.22
C GLN A 559 -7.74 13.10 -41.51
N ASN A 560 -7.07 12.04 -41.02
CA ASN A 560 -5.62 11.88 -41.07
C ASN A 560 -4.84 13.01 -40.36
N GLU A 561 -5.41 13.60 -39.32
CA GLU A 561 -4.80 14.71 -38.57
C GLU A 561 -3.93 14.24 -37.39
N ILE A 562 -4.10 13.00 -36.94
CA ILE A 562 -3.30 12.37 -35.89
C ILE A 562 -2.38 11.36 -36.56
N VAL A 563 -1.10 11.71 -36.69
CA VAL A 563 -0.16 11.00 -37.58
C VAL A 563 1.04 10.44 -36.82
N PRO A 564 1.60 9.31 -37.29
CA PRO A 564 2.84 8.76 -36.74
C PRO A 564 4.03 9.61 -37.20
N VAL A 565 4.95 9.89 -36.28
CA VAL A 565 6.16 10.67 -36.58
C VAL A 565 7.42 9.97 -36.10
N VAL A 566 8.52 10.31 -36.75
CA VAL A 566 9.88 10.05 -36.31
C VAL A 566 10.64 11.35 -36.18
N TRP A 567 11.54 11.44 -35.22
CA TRP A 567 12.49 12.54 -35.07
C TRP A 567 13.91 12.00 -34.96
N ASP A 568 14.86 12.70 -35.56
CA ASP A 568 16.27 12.60 -35.23
C ASP A 568 16.95 13.98 -35.37
N ALA A 569 18.18 14.09 -34.88
CA ALA A 569 18.91 15.36 -34.89
C ALA A 569 19.30 15.88 -36.29
N GLN A 570 19.29 15.05 -37.33
CA GLN A 570 19.68 15.44 -38.70
C GLN A 570 18.48 15.92 -39.50
N GLY A 571 17.36 15.22 -39.42
CA GLY A 571 16.14 15.47 -40.19
C GLY A 571 15.05 16.24 -39.44
N GLY A 572 15.17 16.40 -38.12
CA GLY A 572 14.09 16.93 -37.29
C GLY A 572 12.87 16.00 -37.28
N MET A 573 11.72 16.53 -36.83
CA MET A 573 10.47 15.77 -36.79
C MET A 573 9.85 15.67 -38.18
N ARG A 574 9.38 14.47 -38.55
CA ARG A 574 8.73 14.21 -39.84
C ARG A 574 7.68 13.12 -39.72
N GLU A 575 6.66 13.22 -40.57
CA GLU A 575 5.60 12.21 -40.70
C GLU A 575 6.15 10.93 -41.33
N LEU A 576 5.82 9.77 -40.73
CA LEU A 576 6.10 8.45 -41.31
C LEU A 576 5.10 8.15 -42.43
N HIS A 577 5.56 7.48 -43.49
CA HIS A 577 4.68 7.12 -44.62
C HIS A 577 3.47 6.31 -44.13
N THR A 578 2.25 6.75 -44.43
CA THR A 578 1.03 6.00 -44.11
C THR A 578 0.15 5.85 -45.36
N TRP A 579 -0.53 4.71 -45.48
CA TRP A 579 -1.50 4.47 -46.54
C TRP A 579 -2.61 3.56 -46.01
N PHE A 580 -3.87 3.97 -46.16
CA PHE A 580 -5.02 3.22 -45.66
C PHE A 580 -6.12 3.16 -46.72
N ASP A 581 -6.75 1.99 -46.90
CA ASP A 581 -7.94 1.85 -47.73
C ASP A 581 -9.13 2.65 -47.17
N ARG A 582 -9.22 2.70 -45.83
CA ARG A 582 -10.14 3.54 -45.08
C ARG A 582 -9.38 4.27 -44.00
N LEU A 583 -9.52 5.60 -43.94
CA LEU A 583 -8.83 6.40 -42.93
C LEU A 583 -9.22 5.94 -41.51
N PRO A 584 -8.24 5.67 -40.63
CA PRO A 584 -8.49 5.30 -39.24
C PRO A 584 -8.82 6.54 -38.41
N GLN A 585 -9.28 6.34 -37.17
CA GLN A 585 -9.47 7.45 -36.22
C GLN A 585 -8.17 8.21 -35.97
N TRP A 586 -7.06 7.50 -35.91
CA TRP A 586 -5.72 8.01 -35.67
C TRP A 586 -4.71 6.96 -36.12
N ALA A 587 -3.47 7.38 -36.42
CA ALA A 587 -2.32 6.50 -36.59
C ALA A 587 -1.15 7.03 -35.76
N ARG A 588 -0.41 6.15 -35.09
CA ARG A 588 0.64 6.54 -34.13
C ARG A 588 1.83 5.58 -34.22
N ALA A 589 3.03 6.12 -34.03
CA ALA A 589 4.21 5.32 -33.72
C ALA A 589 4.39 5.29 -32.20
N THR A 590 4.53 4.09 -31.65
CA THR A 590 4.48 3.83 -30.20
C THR A 590 5.71 3.11 -29.68
N GLY A 591 6.51 2.48 -30.55
CA GLY A 591 7.74 1.77 -30.18
C GLY A 591 8.84 1.91 -31.24
N ILE A 592 10.09 1.82 -30.82
CA ILE A 592 11.26 1.77 -31.70
C ILE A 592 12.28 0.74 -31.20
N SER A 593 12.93 0.03 -32.12
CA SER A 593 14.02 -0.90 -31.79
C SER A 593 15.22 -0.14 -31.20
N GLY A 594 16.00 -0.79 -30.33
CA GLY A 594 17.17 -0.16 -29.70
C GLY A 594 18.21 0.39 -30.69
N ASN A 595 18.34 -0.19 -31.89
CA ASN A 595 19.21 0.32 -32.96
C ASN A 595 18.58 1.42 -33.84
N GLY A 596 17.34 1.83 -33.56
CA GLY A 596 16.61 2.89 -34.26
C GLY A 596 16.01 2.52 -35.63
N ARG A 597 16.14 1.28 -36.11
CA ARG A 597 15.76 0.91 -37.49
C ARG A 597 14.31 0.51 -37.67
N VAL A 598 13.71 -0.15 -36.68
CA VAL A 598 12.33 -0.67 -36.76
C VAL A 598 11.44 0.14 -35.83
N ILE A 599 10.44 0.80 -36.41
CA ILE A 599 9.42 1.54 -35.68
C ILE A 599 8.12 0.75 -35.76
N VAL A 600 7.40 0.67 -34.65
CA VAL A 600 6.09 0.01 -34.57
C VAL A 600 5.04 0.96 -34.04
N GLY A 601 3.79 0.66 -34.35
CA GLY A 601 2.67 1.54 -34.08
C GLY A 601 1.34 0.86 -34.15
N SER A 602 0.29 1.67 -34.13
CA SER A 602 -1.08 1.22 -34.34
C SER A 602 -1.92 2.28 -35.05
N ALA A 603 -3.01 1.84 -35.66
CA ALA A 603 -4.05 2.69 -36.21
C ALA A 603 -5.42 2.31 -35.63
N GLY A 604 -6.08 3.29 -35.00
CA GLY A 604 -7.45 3.16 -34.48
C GLY A 604 -7.70 2.03 -33.49
N ALA A 605 -6.65 1.44 -32.89
CA ALA A 605 -6.71 0.18 -32.12
C ALA A 605 -7.32 -1.00 -32.91
N GLN A 606 -7.18 -0.97 -34.24
CA GLN A 606 -7.64 -2.01 -35.16
C GLN A 606 -6.48 -2.69 -35.86
N ASP A 607 -5.42 -1.94 -36.18
CA ASP A 607 -4.32 -2.41 -37.01
C ASP A 607 -2.96 -2.10 -36.39
N ALA A 608 -2.15 -3.14 -36.18
CA ALA A 608 -0.75 -3.01 -35.84
C ALA A 608 0.07 -2.57 -37.07
N LEU A 609 0.93 -1.57 -36.89
CA LEU A 609 1.72 -0.95 -37.96
C LEU A 609 3.22 -1.12 -37.71
N ALA A 610 4.01 -1.12 -38.78
CA ALA A 610 5.48 -1.07 -38.70
C ALA A 610 6.13 -0.31 -39.86
N TRP A 611 7.34 0.19 -39.61
CA TRP A 611 8.21 0.85 -40.58
C TRP A 611 9.65 0.38 -40.37
N ILE A 612 10.35 0.07 -41.45
CA ILE A 612 11.76 -0.36 -41.42
C ILE A 612 12.58 0.67 -42.17
N ASP A 613 13.59 1.24 -41.52
CA ASP A 613 14.45 2.30 -42.04
C ASP A 613 13.61 3.45 -42.65
N GLU A 614 12.49 3.78 -42.00
CA GLU A 614 11.51 4.79 -42.42
C GLU A 614 10.93 4.58 -43.83
N GLY A 615 10.94 3.34 -44.30
CA GLY A 615 10.35 2.95 -45.58
C GLY A 615 8.82 3.00 -45.59
N GLN A 616 8.25 2.30 -46.56
CA GLN A 616 6.79 2.20 -46.67
C GLN A 616 6.18 1.50 -45.44
N MET A 617 4.97 1.93 -45.10
CA MET A 617 4.16 1.33 -44.04
C MET A 617 3.94 -0.16 -44.30
N ILE A 618 4.08 -0.95 -43.24
CA ILE A 618 3.67 -2.36 -43.20
C ILE A 618 2.45 -2.44 -42.29
N ASN A 619 1.29 -2.83 -42.83
CA ASN A 619 0.11 -3.12 -42.02
C ASN A 619 0.16 -4.57 -41.54
N LEU A 620 0.68 -4.80 -40.33
CA LEU A 620 0.72 -6.12 -39.71
C LEU A 620 -0.67 -6.58 -39.27
N GLY A 621 -1.60 -5.65 -39.03
CA GLY A 621 -3.01 -5.94 -38.76
C GLY A 621 -3.69 -6.68 -39.90
N ASP A 622 -3.53 -6.21 -41.14
CA ASP A 622 -4.06 -6.90 -42.32
C ASP A 622 -3.45 -8.30 -42.52
N ILE A 623 -2.18 -8.47 -42.13
CA ILE A 623 -1.43 -9.72 -42.34
C ILE A 623 -1.76 -10.75 -41.26
N THR A 624 -1.92 -10.32 -40.01
CA THR A 624 -1.93 -11.21 -38.83
C THR A 624 -3.18 -11.09 -37.96
N GLY A 625 -3.99 -10.05 -38.15
CA GLY A 625 -5.12 -9.70 -37.28
C GLY A 625 -4.71 -8.99 -35.98
N ALA A 626 -3.45 -8.57 -35.86
CA ALA A 626 -2.95 -7.84 -34.70
C ALA A 626 -3.45 -6.39 -34.65
N ARG A 627 -3.84 -5.94 -33.45
CA ARG A 627 -4.44 -4.61 -33.28
C ARG A 627 -3.45 -3.53 -32.88
N ASP A 628 -2.52 -3.88 -32.01
CA ASP A 628 -1.62 -2.92 -31.37
C ASP A 628 -0.21 -3.49 -31.28
N LEU A 629 0.81 -2.62 -31.28
CA LEU A 629 2.22 -3.02 -31.17
C LEU A 629 3.05 -1.95 -30.45
N TYR A 630 3.77 -2.34 -29.41
CA TYR A 630 4.54 -1.43 -28.55
C TYR A 630 6.00 -1.86 -28.39
N ALA A 631 6.25 -3.17 -28.28
CA ALA A 631 7.57 -3.70 -27.97
C ALA A 631 8.31 -4.15 -29.24
N VAL A 632 9.61 -3.84 -29.30
CA VAL A 632 10.54 -4.25 -30.36
C VAL A 632 11.85 -4.64 -29.70
N ASN A 633 12.44 -5.78 -30.08
CA ASN A 633 13.76 -6.15 -29.61
C ASN A 633 14.84 -5.26 -30.26
N TYR A 634 16.09 -5.34 -29.79
CA TYR A 634 17.15 -4.39 -30.14
C TYR A 634 17.33 -4.15 -31.65
N ASP A 635 17.20 -5.20 -32.46
CA ASP A 635 17.44 -5.15 -33.91
C ASP A 635 16.19 -5.41 -34.78
N GLY A 636 15.03 -5.59 -34.17
CA GLY A 636 13.76 -5.88 -34.87
C GLY A 636 13.67 -7.28 -35.48
N THR A 637 14.55 -8.22 -35.11
CA THR A 637 14.48 -9.61 -35.59
C THR A 637 13.48 -10.50 -34.84
N ARG A 638 12.98 -10.05 -33.69
CA ARG A 638 11.99 -10.72 -32.84
C ARG A 638 11.02 -9.71 -32.25
N VAL A 639 10.05 -9.31 -33.05
CA VAL A 639 8.99 -8.35 -32.67
C VAL A 639 7.74 -9.12 -32.23
N PRO A 640 7.34 -9.05 -30.94
CA PRO A 640 6.17 -9.78 -30.45
C PRO A 640 4.85 -9.11 -30.86
N VAL A 641 4.06 -9.82 -31.67
CA VAL A 641 2.80 -9.37 -32.27
C VAL A 641 1.65 -10.22 -31.72
N SER A 642 0.76 -9.62 -30.94
CA SER A 642 -0.38 -10.33 -30.32
C SER A 642 -1.55 -10.47 -31.28
N THR A 643 -2.11 -11.68 -31.39
CA THR A 643 -3.25 -12.00 -32.26
C THR A 643 -4.28 -12.84 -31.51
N SER A 644 -5.47 -13.04 -32.09
CA SER A 644 -6.52 -13.92 -31.53
C SER A 644 -6.17 -15.41 -31.56
N GLN A 645 -5.04 -15.78 -32.17
CA GLN A 645 -4.54 -17.16 -32.25
C GLN A 645 -3.24 -17.36 -31.44
N GLY A 646 -2.87 -16.38 -30.61
CA GLY A 646 -1.63 -16.33 -29.84
C GLY A 646 -0.67 -15.24 -30.31
N VAL A 647 0.51 -15.21 -29.71
CA VAL A 647 1.55 -14.22 -30.00
C VAL A 647 2.50 -14.78 -31.07
N LEU A 648 2.80 -13.95 -32.06
CA LEU A 648 3.76 -14.23 -33.12
C LEU A 648 5.05 -13.43 -32.87
N LEU A 649 6.21 -14.03 -33.09
CA LEU A 649 7.47 -13.30 -33.24
C LEU A 649 7.68 -12.99 -34.72
N TRP A 650 7.59 -11.72 -35.08
CA TRP A 650 7.86 -11.22 -36.42
C TRP A 650 9.34 -10.83 -36.56
N ASN A 651 9.98 -11.29 -37.63
CA ASN A 651 11.32 -10.88 -38.02
C ASN A 651 11.24 -9.84 -39.15
N ALA A 652 11.42 -8.57 -38.79
CA ALA A 652 11.32 -7.46 -39.74
C ALA A 652 12.31 -7.59 -40.91
N MET A 653 13.48 -8.21 -40.67
CA MET A 653 14.52 -8.36 -41.70
C MET A 653 14.18 -9.44 -42.75
N LYS A 654 13.16 -10.27 -42.51
CA LYS A 654 12.66 -11.27 -43.46
C LYS A 654 11.44 -10.80 -44.26
N GLY A 655 10.96 -9.58 -44.03
CA GLY A 655 9.76 -9.05 -44.67
C GLY A 655 8.47 -9.61 -44.05
N THR A 656 7.45 -9.85 -44.87
CA THR A 656 6.08 -10.21 -44.43
C THR A 656 5.61 -11.58 -44.90
N GLY A 657 6.52 -12.41 -45.42
CA GLY A 657 6.23 -13.80 -45.78
C GLY A 657 5.95 -14.67 -44.56
N ALA A 658 5.35 -15.85 -44.75
CA ALA A 658 5.03 -16.77 -43.65
C ALA A 658 6.26 -17.20 -42.82
N ASP A 659 7.44 -17.26 -43.42
CA ASP A 659 8.71 -17.59 -42.77
C ASP A 659 9.31 -16.44 -41.93
N ALA A 660 8.70 -15.26 -41.98
CA ALA A 660 9.00 -14.13 -41.12
C ALA A 660 8.30 -14.22 -39.75
N PHE A 661 7.35 -15.14 -39.57
CA PHE A 661 6.57 -15.26 -38.34
C PHE A 661 6.80 -16.60 -37.64
N THR A 662 6.98 -16.57 -36.32
CA THR A 662 7.05 -17.77 -35.48
C THR A 662 5.99 -17.68 -34.39
N ASN A 663 5.04 -18.61 -34.33
CA ASN A 663 4.03 -18.63 -33.27
C ASN A 663 4.65 -19.14 -31.96
N ILE A 664 4.56 -18.35 -30.90
CA ILE A 664 5.07 -18.68 -29.56
C ILE A 664 3.95 -19.01 -28.56
N GLY A 665 2.73 -19.20 -29.05
CA GLY A 665 1.53 -19.49 -28.27
C GLY A 665 1.00 -18.25 -27.54
N GLY A 666 0.12 -18.47 -26.58
CA GLY A 666 -0.45 -17.43 -25.73
C GLY A 666 -1.04 -18.05 -24.47
N LEU A 667 -1.60 -17.19 -23.63
CA LEU A 667 -2.41 -17.62 -22.48
C LEU A 667 -3.72 -18.28 -22.96
N ARG A 668 -4.42 -18.96 -22.05
CA ARG A 668 -5.76 -19.51 -22.26
C ARG A 668 -6.73 -18.98 -21.21
N TYR A 669 -7.95 -18.68 -21.64
CA TYR A 669 -9.03 -18.40 -20.69
C TYR A 669 -9.29 -19.63 -19.82
N CYS A 670 -9.73 -19.41 -18.59
CA CYS A 670 -10.06 -20.42 -17.59
C CYS A 670 -8.91 -21.25 -17.03
N ARG A 671 -7.76 -21.28 -17.72
CA ARG A 671 -6.52 -21.88 -17.22
C ARG A 671 -5.59 -20.82 -16.64
N ASP A 672 -5.26 -19.82 -17.46
CA ASP A 672 -4.27 -18.80 -17.11
C ASP A 672 -4.93 -17.44 -16.82
N VAL A 673 -6.07 -17.17 -17.49
CA VAL A 673 -6.83 -15.92 -17.34
C VAL A 673 -8.25 -16.25 -16.88
N PRO A 674 -8.67 -15.85 -15.66
CA PRO A 674 -10.03 -16.07 -15.20
C PRO A 674 -11.01 -15.31 -16.09
N MET A 675 -12.17 -15.92 -16.38
CA MET A 675 -13.23 -15.28 -17.15
C MET A 675 -14.43 -14.99 -16.26
N VAL A 676 -14.32 -13.91 -15.49
CA VAL A 676 -15.42 -13.37 -14.70
C VAL A 676 -16.12 -12.29 -15.50
N GLN A 677 -17.44 -12.36 -15.63
CA GLN A 677 -18.22 -11.31 -16.27
C GLN A 677 -19.38 -10.92 -15.35
N LEU A 678 -19.41 -9.63 -14.95
CA LEU A 678 -20.43 -9.09 -14.04
C LEU A 678 -20.59 -9.93 -12.75
N GLY A 679 -19.47 -10.37 -12.17
CA GLY A 679 -19.43 -11.18 -10.95
C GLY A 679 -19.78 -12.66 -11.13
N ARG A 680 -20.01 -13.14 -12.37
CA ARG A 680 -20.22 -14.56 -12.65
C ARG A 680 -18.97 -15.19 -13.24
N ASP A 681 -18.54 -16.30 -12.68
CA ASP A 681 -17.48 -17.13 -13.23
C ASP A 681 -18.00 -17.95 -14.42
N LEU A 682 -17.64 -17.54 -15.63
CA LEU A 682 -18.04 -18.24 -16.86
C LEU A 682 -17.26 -19.56 -17.04
N CYS A 683 -16.07 -19.66 -16.45
CA CYS A 683 -15.26 -20.87 -16.50
C CYS A 683 -15.91 -22.00 -15.71
N ALA A 684 -16.44 -21.70 -14.53
CA ALA A 684 -17.21 -22.67 -13.74
C ALA A 684 -18.51 -23.12 -14.45
N LEU A 685 -19.12 -22.26 -15.27
CA LEU A 685 -20.39 -22.55 -15.94
C LEU A 685 -20.24 -23.37 -17.23
N TYR A 686 -19.24 -23.08 -18.04
CA TYR A 686 -19.12 -23.64 -19.40
C TYR A 686 -17.89 -24.52 -19.61
N GLY A 687 -16.88 -24.43 -18.73
CA GLY A 687 -15.61 -25.13 -18.86
C GLY A 687 -14.63 -24.46 -19.83
N GLU A 688 -13.34 -24.79 -19.66
CA GLU A 688 -12.22 -24.17 -20.40
C GLU A 688 -12.37 -24.27 -21.92
N ASP A 689 -12.66 -25.46 -22.46
CA ASP A 689 -12.65 -25.70 -23.91
C ASP A 689 -13.75 -24.91 -24.61
N VAL A 690 -14.96 -24.85 -24.03
CA VAL A 690 -16.10 -24.12 -24.60
C VAL A 690 -15.81 -22.61 -24.60
N VAL A 691 -15.22 -22.07 -23.53
CA VAL A 691 -14.88 -20.65 -23.44
C VAL A 691 -13.78 -20.30 -24.45
N ASN A 692 -12.72 -21.12 -24.55
CA ASN A 692 -11.64 -20.88 -25.50
C ASN A 692 -12.09 -21.06 -26.96
N GLU A 693 -12.98 -22.01 -27.27
CA GLU A 693 -13.53 -22.18 -28.62
C GLU A 693 -14.38 -20.97 -29.03
N ALA A 694 -15.15 -20.40 -28.10
CA ALA A 694 -16.00 -19.24 -28.36
C ALA A 694 -15.22 -17.92 -28.47
N LEU A 695 -14.17 -17.72 -27.67
CA LEU A 695 -13.47 -16.44 -27.53
C LEU A 695 -12.08 -16.40 -28.15
N GLY A 696 -11.49 -17.55 -28.48
CA GLY A 696 -10.08 -17.66 -28.89
C GLY A 696 -9.11 -17.48 -27.72
N THR A 697 -7.84 -17.19 -28.03
CA THR A 697 -6.85 -16.88 -26.99
C THR A 697 -7.04 -15.44 -26.47
N PRO A 698 -6.86 -15.18 -25.15
CA PRO A 698 -6.79 -13.83 -24.62
C PRO A 698 -5.77 -12.99 -25.38
N LEU A 699 -6.18 -11.80 -25.82
CA LEU A 699 -5.26 -10.83 -26.41
C LEU A 699 -4.33 -10.30 -25.30
N LEU A 700 -3.03 -10.39 -25.56
CA LEU A 700 -1.99 -9.84 -24.69
C LEU A 700 -1.63 -8.43 -25.15
N SER A 701 -1.69 -7.47 -24.22
CA SER A 701 -1.02 -6.18 -24.36
C SER A 701 0.44 -6.39 -24.00
N ILE A 702 1.31 -6.41 -25.01
CA ILE A 702 2.73 -6.63 -24.85
C ILE A 702 3.40 -5.32 -24.44
N SER A 703 4.03 -5.30 -23.27
CA SER A 703 4.64 -4.10 -22.70
C SER A 703 6.13 -4.00 -23.01
N SER A 704 6.87 -5.11 -23.00
CA SER A 704 8.32 -5.08 -23.17
C SER A 704 8.92 -6.41 -23.64
N THR A 705 10.16 -6.35 -24.13
CA THR A 705 10.97 -7.50 -24.55
C THR A 705 12.46 -7.23 -24.32
N THR A 706 13.25 -8.30 -24.13
CA THR A 706 14.72 -8.23 -24.04
C THR A 706 15.36 -7.87 -25.37
N ASP A 707 16.65 -7.49 -25.34
CA ASP A 707 17.42 -7.17 -26.57
C ASP A 707 17.41 -8.35 -27.56
N LYS A 708 17.52 -9.57 -27.04
CA LYS A 708 17.51 -10.82 -27.81
C LYS A 708 16.12 -11.24 -28.26
N GLY A 709 15.05 -10.71 -27.66
CA GLY A 709 13.68 -11.17 -27.89
C GLY A 709 13.44 -12.61 -27.45
N ASP A 710 14.14 -13.06 -26.39
CA ASP A 710 14.02 -14.38 -25.78
C ASP A 710 13.17 -14.36 -24.49
N ILE A 711 12.75 -13.16 -24.06
CA ILE A 711 11.72 -12.94 -23.03
C ILE A 711 10.76 -11.85 -23.51
N VAL A 712 9.47 -12.08 -23.34
CA VAL A 712 8.39 -11.12 -23.65
C VAL A 712 7.50 -10.93 -22.42
N LEU A 713 7.20 -9.69 -22.08
CA LEU A 713 6.24 -9.33 -21.02
C LEU A 713 4.93 -8.84 -21.61
N GLY A 714 3.83 -9.22 -20.98
CA GLY A 714 2.53 -8.67 -21.34
C GLY A 714 1.46 -8.88 -20.29
N ARG A 715 0.29 -8.31 -20.56
CA ARG A 715 -0.88 -8.41 -19.72
C ARG A 715 -2.11 -8.80 -20.53
N ALA A 716 -2.92 -9.70 -19.99
CA ALA A 716 -4.24 -10.03 -20.52
C ALA A 716 -5.35 -9.51 -19.59
N GLY A 717 -6.57 -9.43 -20.12
CA GLY A 717 -7.76 -9.06 -19.36
C GLY A 717 -8.14 -7.58 -19.44
N SER A 718 -9.07 -7.17 -18.59
CA SER A 718 -9.73 -5.88 -18.60
C SER A 718 -10.30 -5.54 -17.22
N LEU A 719 -10.76 -4.29 -17.03
CA LEU A 719 -11.45 -3.89 -15.79
C LEU A 719 -12.65 -4.79 -15.44
N PHE A 720 -13.30 -5.40 -16.43
CA PHE A 720 -14.49 -6.23 -16.21
C PHE A 720 -14.19 -7.70 -15.96
N THR A 721 -13.00 -8.17 -16.35
CA THR A 721 -12.58 -9.57 -16.28
C THR A 721 -11.45 -9.81 -15.28
N GLY A 722 -10.90 -8.73 -14.71
CA GLY A 722 -9.61 -8.76 -14.02
C GLY A 722 -8.44 -8.71 -15.00
N PHE A 723 -7.26 -8.40 -14.48
CA PHE A 723 -6.00 -8.36 -15.23
C PHE A 723 -5.08 -9.50 -14.79
N VAL A 724 -4.31 -10.03 -15.73
CA VAL A 724 -3.27 -11.04 -15.47
C VAL A 724 -1.99 -10.64 -16.20
N GLY A 725 -0.92 -10.47 -15.44
CA GLY A 725 0.42 -10.25 -15.98
C GLY A 725 1.08 -11.59 -16.33
N ALA A 726 1.85 -11.60 -17.40
CA ALA A 726 2.52 -12.80 -17.88
C ALA A 726 3.90 -12.51 -18.48
N ILE A 727 4.72 -13.56 -18.45
CA ILE A 727 6.05 -13.62 -19.02
C ILE A 727 6.15 -14.83 -19.94
N TRP A 728 6.64 -14.62 -21.14
CA TRP A 728 7.09 -15.69 -22.03
C TRP A 728 8.60 -15.81 -21.95
N ILE A 729 9.11 -17.02 -21.79
CA ILE A 729 10.55 -17.31 -21.82
C ILE A 729 10.79 -18.37 -22.88
N GLU A 730 11.75 -18.14 -23.78
CA GLU A 730 12.11 -19.09 -24.84
C GLU A 730 12.40 -20.48 -24.24
N HIS A 731 11.88 -21.53 -24.87
CA HIS A 731 11.93 -22.94 -24.40
C HIS A 731 11.16 -23.29 -23.13
N VAL A 732 10.62 -22.31 -22.39
CA VAL A 732 9.73 -22.55 -21.24
C VAL A 732 8.27 -22.33 -21.62
N GLY A 733 7.98 -21.26 -22.37
CA GLY A 733 6.62 -20.87 -22.75
C GLY A 733 6.07 -19.72 -21.91
N TRP A 734 4.77 -19.48 -22.03
CA TRP A 734 4.05 -18.47 -21.25
C TRP A 734 3.78 -18.96 -19.82
N ILE A 735 4.06 -18.11 -18.85
CA ILE A 735 3.78 -18.32 -17.42
C ILE A 735 3.17 -17.02 -16.89
N THR A 736 2.18 -17.11 -15.99
CA THR A 736 1.68 -15.92 -15.29
C THR A 736 2.77 -15.38 -14.35
N MET A 737 2.78 -14.06 -14.08
CA MET A 737 3.76 -13.51 -13.13
C MET A 737 3.59 -14.12 -11.73
N THR A 738 2.35 -14.42 -11.33
CA THR A 738 2.04 -15.14 -10.09
C THR A 738 2.71 -16.51 -10.06
N ASP A 739 2.53 -17.34 -11.09
CA ASP A 739 3.14 -18.68 -11.15
C ASP A 739 4.66 -18.61 -11.25
N PHE A 740 5.19 -17.59 -11.96
CA PHE A 740 6.63 -17.37 -12.05
C PHE A 740 7.23 -17.18 -10.65
N LEU A 741 6.64 -16.31 -9.83
CA LEU A 741 7.13 -16.03 -8.48
C LEU A 741 6.84 -17.18 -7.51
N HIS A 742 5.65 -17.79 -7.57
CA HIS A 742 5.27 -18.94 -6.77
C HIS A 742 6.25 -20.10 -6.97
N LYS A 743 6.49 -20.50 -8.23
CA LYS A 743 7.42 -21.60 -8.55
C LYS A 743 8.86 -21.30 -8.16
N GLN A 744 9.23 -20.02 -8.02
CA GLN A 744 10.55 -19.61 -7.54
C GLN A 744 10.64 -19.50 -6.01
N GLY A 745 9.52 -19.70 -5.29
CA GLY A 745 9.42 -19.62 -3.84
C GLY A 745 9.51 -18.19 -3.32
N VAL A 746 9.07 -17.19 -4.11
CA VAL A 746 9.08 -15.77 -3.72
C VAL A 746 7.83 -15.45 -2.93
N VAL A 747 7.83 -15.89 -1.67
CA VAL A 747 6.71 -15.71 -0.74
C VAL A 747 6.51 -14.25 -0.34
N GLU A 748 7.54 -13.41 -0.52
CA GLU A 748 7.50 -12.00 -0.11
C GLU A 748 6.48 -11.16 -0.89
N ALA A 749 5.97 -11.72 -1.98
CA ALA A 749 5.09 -11.03 -2.88
C ALA A 749 3.70 -11.69 -2.94
N SER A 750 3.44 -12.76 -2.18
CA SER A 750 2.21 -13.57 -2.22
C SER A 750 0.90 -12.77 -2.11
N ASP A 751 0.91 -11.64 -1.40
CA ASP A 751 -0.23 -10.75 -1.21
C ASP A 751 -0.29 -9.55 -2.18
N ILE A 752 0.60 -9.48 -3.17
CA ILE A 752 0.69 -8.38 -4.14
C ILE A 752 0.16 -8.85 -5.50
N PRO A 753 -0.80 -8.16 -6.13
CA PRO A 753 -1.23 -8.51 -7.47
C PRO A 753 -0.15 -8.14 -8.52
N TYR A 754 0.13 -9.07 -9.44
CA TYR A 754 1.19 -8.94 -10.45
C TYR A 754 0.64 -8.70 -11.85
N ASP A 755 -0.47 -7.99 -11.90
CA ASP A 755 -1.30 -7.96 -13.08
C ASP A 755 -0.74 -7.06 -14.19
N ASN A 756 0.27 -6.23 -13.90
CA ASN A 756 0.80 -5.26 -14.85
C ASN A 756 2.35 -5.23 -14.86
N PRO A 757 3.04 -6.19 -15.49
CA PRO A 757 4.46 -6.11 -15.79
C PRO A 757 4.71 -5.07 -16.90
N ILE A 758 5.58 -4.09 -16.63
CA ILE A 758 5.71 -2.87 -17.45
C ILE A 758 7.00 -2.88 -18.27
N GLY A 759 8.15 -3.18 -17.65
CA GLY A 759 9.46 -3.04 -18.30
C GLY A 759 10.41 -4.16 -17.95
N ILE A 760 11.26 -4.55 -18.89
CA ILE A 760 12.35 -5.51 -18.70
C ILE A 760 13.68 -4.96 -19.21
N SER A 761 14.76 -5.25 -18.49
CA SER A 761 16.11 -4.89 -18.89
C SER A 761 16.56 -5.68 -20.13
N ALA A 762 17.66 -5.24 -20.75
CA ALA A 762 18.24 -5.91 -21.91
C ALA A 762 18.65 -7.36 -21.63
N SER A 763 19.13 -7.64 -20.41
CA SER A 763 19.57 -8.98 -19.98
C SER A 763 18.40 -9.89 -19.67
N GLY A 764 17.24 -9.33 -19.30
CA GLY A 764 16.10 -10.07 -18.78
C GLY A 764 16.09 -10.19 -17.25
N SER A 765 17.15 -9.74 -16.56
CA SER A 765 17.29 -9.94 -15.12
C SER A 765 16.39 -9.02 -14.28
N GLU A 766 16.14 -7.80 -14.73
CA GLU A 766 15.37 -6.83 -13.98
C GLU A 766 14.03 -6.59 -14.65
N ILE A 767 12.95 -6.76 -13.89
CA ILE A 767 11.57 -6.54 -14.33
C ILE A 767 10.93 -5.55 -13.38
N VAL A 768 10.30 -4.51 -13.92
CA VAL A 768 9.43 -3.63 -13.13
C VAL A 768 8.00 -3.78 -13.57
N GLY A 769 7.10 -3.60 -12.61
CA GLY A 769 5.68 -3.56 -12.86
C GLY A 769 4.95 -2.81 -11.77
N GLY A 770 3.63 -2.91 -11.79
CA GLY A 770 2.77 -2.30 -10.78
C GLY A 770 1.41 -2.98 -10.73
N LEU A 771 0.47 -2.31 -10.07
CA LEU A 771 -0.94 -2.71 -10.09
C LEU A 771 -1.68 -1.94 -11.17
N ALA A 772 -2.46 -2.63 -12.00
CA ALA A 772 -3.30 -1.99 -12.99
C ALA A 772 -4.32 -1.04 -12.31
N GLY A 773 -4.20 0.26 -12.55
CA GLY A 773 -5.13 1.26 -12.04
C GLY A 773 -4.85 1.76 -10.62
N ALA A 774 -3.74 1.37 -9.99
CA ALA A 774 -3.31 1.92 -8.71
C ALA A 774 -1.84 2.38 -8.73
N SER A 775 -1.53 3.35 -7.88
CA SER A 775 -0.18 3.89 -7.70
C SER A 775 0.63 2.98 -6.79
N MET A 776 1.11 1.86 -7.32
CA MET A 776 2.11 1.02 -6.67
C MET A 776 3.00 0.37 -7.71
N SER A 777 4.30 0.30 -7.43
CA SER A 777 5.29 -0.31 -8.32
C SER A 777 6.24 -1.23 -7.57
N TRP A 778 6.72 -2.25 -8.27
CA TRP A 778 7.60 -3.28 -7.75
C TRP A 778 8.74 -3.58 -8.72
N LEU A 779 9.84 -4.11 -8.17
CA LEU A 779 11.00 -4.64 -8.88
C LEU A 779 11.12 -6.14 -8.62
N ILE A 780 11.39 -6.89 -9.67
CA ILE A 780 11.85 -8.27 -9.61
C ILE A 780 13.28 -8.31 -10.15
N GLU A 781 14.17 -8.92 -9.38
CA GLU A 781 15.54 -9.22 -9.80
C GLU A 781 15.69 -10.73 -9.93
N ALA A 782 15.94 -11.19 -11.14
CA ALA A 782 15.90 -12.60 -11.51
C ALA A 782 17.24 -13.08 -12.09
N ASP A 783 18.39 -12.44 -11.79
CA ASP A 783 19.71 -12.85 -12.28
C ASP A 783 19.98 -14.36 -12.15
N GLN A 784 19.39 -14.97 -11.11
CA GLN A 784 19.39 -16.39 -10.90
C GLN A 784 17.97 -16.89 -10.63
N VAL A 785 17.69 -18.11 -11.10
CA VAL A 785 16.43 -18.82 -10.90
C VAL A 785 16.71 -20.28 -10.54
N TYR A 786 15.71 -20.96 -9.98
CA TYR A 786 15.76 -22.38 -9.71
C TYR A 786 15.04 -23.19 -10.77
N VAL A 787 15.59 -24.38 -11.02
CA VAL A 787 14.94 -25.46 -11.77
C VAL A 787 14.93 -26.72 -10.91
N CYS A 788 13.88 -27.52 -11.06
CA CYS A 788 13.80 -28.83 -10.48
C CYS A 788 14.44 -29.82 -11.44
N GLN A 789 15.57 -30.38 -11.02
CA GLN A 789 16.31 -31.36 -11.80
C GLN A 789 16.52 -32.60 -10.92
N ASP A 790 16.02 -33.75 -11.37
CA ASP A 790 16.14 -35.03 -10.66
C ASP A 790 15.60 -34.97 -9.22
N GLY A 791 14.52 -34.20 -9.00
CA GLY A 791 13.91 -34.00 -7.68
C GLY A 791 14.69 -33.07 -6.75
N GLN A 792 15.68 -32.33 -7.27
CA GLN A 792 16.46 -31.35 -6.53
C GLN A 792 16.32 -29.94 -7.10
N SER A 793 16.13 -28.96 -6.22
CA SER A 793 16.14 -27.54 -6.56
C SER A 793 17.56 -27.06 -6.86
N VAL A 794 17.84 -26.77 -8.13
CA VAL A 794 19.16 -26.35 -8.64
C VAL A 794 19.11 -24.91 -9.12
N LEU A 795 19.99 -24.07 -8.57
CA LEU A 795 20.17 -22.67 -8.97
C LEU A 795 20.92 -22.57 -10.32
N THR A 796 20.44 -21.73 -11.21
CA THR A 796 21.04 -21.44 -12.52
C THR A 796 20.89 -19.96 -12.89
N GLY A 797 21.65 -19.48 -13.87
CA GLY A 797 21.55 -18.08 -14.34
C GLY A 797 20.34 -17.86 -15.25
N PHE A 798 19.79 -16.65 -15.27
CA PHE A 798 18.63 -16.29 -16.08
C PHE A 798 18.98 -15.28 -17.20
N PRO A 799 18.32 -15.34 -18.38
CA PRO A 799 17.48 -16.45 -18.86
C PRO A 799 18.28 -17.62 -19.43
N GLY A 800 19.52 -17.41 -19.87
CA GLY A 800 20.25 -18.40 -20.68
C GLY A 800 20.56 -19.71 -19.95
N GLY A 801 20.89 -19.66 -18.66
CA GLY A 801 21.13 -20.86 -17.85
C GLY A 801 19.85 -21.65 -17.58
N LEU A 802 18.72 -20.96 -17.43
CA LEU A 802 17.39 -21.57 -17.35
C LEU A 802 17.04 -22.30 -18.65
N GLN A 803 17.13 -21.59 -19.77
CA GLN A 803 16.83 -22.13 -21.11
C GLN A 803 17.61 -23.43 -21.37
N ALA A 804 18.91 -23.43 -21.11
CA ALA A 804 19.76 -24.60 -21.30
C ALA A 804 19.36 -25.78 -20.40
N LYS A 805 18.95 -25.51 -19.15
CA LYS A 805 18.51 -26.54 -18.20
C LYS A 805 17.16 -27.15 -18.58
N VAL A 806 16.20 -26.32 -18.99
CA VAL A 806 14.88 -26.80 -19.42
C VAL A 806 14.98 -27.62 -20.70
N GLN A 807 15.82 -27.21 -21.66
CA GLN A 807 16.14 -28.02 -22.84
C GLN A 807 16.79 -29.37 -22.49
N ALA A 808 17.54 -29.44 -21.38
CA ALA A 808 18.12 -30.67 -20.87
C ALA A 808 17.14 -31.52 -20.05
N GLY A 809 15.87 -31.11 -19.91
CA GLY A 809 14.80 -31.85 -19.25
C GLY A 809 14.48 -31.42 -17.82
N ALA A 810 15.07 -30.33 -17.31
CA ALA A 810 14.70 -29.78 -16.01
C ALA A 810 13.33 -29.06 -16.07
N THR A 811 12.61 -29.03 -14.95
CA THR A 811 11.34 -28.29 -14.82
C THR A 811 11.59 -26.90 -14.23
N PHE A 812 10.96 -25.85 -14.76
CA PHE A 812 11.09 -24.50 -14.22
C PHE A 812 10.47 -24.40 -12.82
N GLY A 813 11.22 -23.87 -11.86
CA GLY A 813 10.79 -23.75 -10.47
C GLY A 813 11.63 -24.56 -9.50
N ARG A 814 11.45 -24.29 -8.21
CA ARG A 814 11.89 -25.13 -7.10
C ARG A 814 11.02 -26.37 -7.03
N CYS A 815 11.61 -27.53 -6.74
CA CYS A 815 10.87 -28.80 -6.63
C CYS A 815 9.76 -28.73 -5.57
N GLU A 816 9.95 -27.93 -4.53
CA GLU A 816 9.02 -27.74 -3.42
C GLU A 816 7.78 -26.90 -3.80
N PHE A 817 7.81 -26.20 -4.94
CA PHE A 817 6.78 -25.24 -5.37
C PHE A 817 6.24 -25.52 -6.79
N LEU A 818 6.36 -26.76 -7.28
CA LEU A 818 5.89 -27.11 -8.63
C LEU A 818 4.39 -27.40 -8.71
N ASP A 819 3.77 -27.73 -7.57
CA ASP A 819 2.37 -28.17 -7.47
C ASP A 819 1.38 -27.01 -7.40
#